data_AF-A0A832BUB0-F1
#
_entry.id   AF-A0A832BUB0-F1
#
_cell.length_a   1.000
_cell.length_b   1.000
_cell.length_c   1.000
_cell.angle_alpha   90.00
_cell.angle_beta   90.00
_cell.angle_gamma   90.00
#
_symmetry.space_group_name_H-M   'P 1'
#
loop_
_entity.id
_entity.type
_entity.pdbx_description
1 polymer ?
#
loop_
_entity_poly.entity_id
_entity_poly.type
_entity_poly.pdbx_seq_one_letter_code
_entity_poly.pdbx_strand_id
1 'polypeptide(L)'
;MKKNYKAFRKLVIACLLTTTFYNAFAGQFQVTNTNNTGAGSLADAISQANASPGLDTITFNLPEGFSMTIAPTTALPDITDPLFINGYSQPGAARGPIATRTIRINIDGVNLPAATNIFVVNSVNVEIAGLAIYRASGAGNGITIQNGANNAFIWGNYIGTDSTGLTTTLGNNGNGVVCNFLQGTSNAGIIIGVNSDGNNDTDEGNLISCNGDNGVFLWRTNNSRVSGNIIGFNKNGTGTGFGNGFRIGVNGVLVTANSFNNTIGTNGDGIADNLEVNRIGNNAGRGILIASESDNNVVAGNFVGIDATNANAGNGNSGIEILPGSNNRIGTNGDGISDALERNIVCFNGVDGIRIVGDIFGGFPSSSNNNIIAGNSIGTDAAGTLVAGNVGFGIAILSNNNESVNNNIIGTNEDGNGDDVEGNLIANNSKGIVINNPFGSSTHNGNRISRNSIYNNTQLGIDLSNDGITANDNGDGDTGPNDLMNFPFITRANVQGGALVVSGIAPANSIIEFYIADASGLEGRTYLFTAQEGNTYGPFNITDDSTGTASYNDATYGTGTDQKFGFSIPVVSLPAAVPAGSIIVALAISTSPTVNSTSEFGPNFISTLPVRFVQFNGRVANGVVQLDWTTSQESNNSHFDVERSSNGNSFQKVGTVTARDGSNNQYSFVDTKPSGTVNFYRLKQVDKNGSATYSKVILIRSDLDKIGAKVSPNPFHNAVNVSFQLAKTENIIIRLYNQTGQMVKQVTTRANAGINTINISELSTLPAGNYTLELRGETITARQQVVKQ
;
A
#
# COMPACT_ATOMS: atom_id res chain seq x y z
N MET A 1 32.94 -21.35 -56.27
CA MET A 1 31.77 -20.54 -55.88
C MET A 1 31.32 -19.49 -56.93
N LYS A 2 31.40 -19.74 -58.25
CA LYS A 2 30.90 -18.77 -59.28
C LYS A 2 30.01 -19.39 -60.38
N LYS A 3 29.53 -20.63 -60.22
CA LYS A 3 28.68 -21.32 -61.21
C LYS A 3 27.19 -21.44 -60.86
N ASN A 4 26.74 -21.02 -59.67
CA ASN A 4 25.35 -21.24 -59.22
C ASN A 4 24.43 -20.00 -59.31
N TYR A 5 24.92 -18.85 -59.78
CA TYR A 5 24.12 -17.60 -59.79
C TYR A 5 23.12 -17.49 -60.96
N LYS A 6 23.27 -18.28 -62.04
CA LYS A 6 22.36 -18.22 -63.21
C LYS A 6 21.11 -19.09 -63.07
N ALA A 7 21.12 -20.12 -62.22
CA ALA A 7 19.93 -20.96 -61.98
C ALA A 7 18.93 -20.28 -61.03
N PHE A 8 19.41 -19.50 -60.05
CA PHE A 8 18.57 -18.79 -59.09
C PHE A 8 17.76 -17.66 -59.73
N ARG A 9 18.31 -16.98 -60.75
CA ARG A 9 17.59 -15.92 -61.48
C ARG A 9 16.43 -16.43 -62.33
N LYS A 10 16.47 -17.67 -62.84
CA LYS A 10 15.36 -18.26 -63.60
C LYS A 10 14.24 -18.80 -62.70
N LEU A 11 14.56 -19.24 -61.48
CA LEU A 11 13.55 -19.67 -60.50
C LEU A 11 12.79 -18.47 -59.90
N VAL A 12 13.49 -17.35 -59.67
CA VAL A 12 12.86 -16.10 -59.19
C VAL A 12 11.97 -15.46 -60.27
N ILE A 13 12.37 -15.50 -61.54
CA ILE A 13 11.55 -14.92 -62.64
C ILE A 13 10.33 -15.80 -62.98
N ALA A 14 10.39 -17.13 -62.76
CA ALA A 14 9.25 -18.02 -62.98
C ALA A 14 8.19 -18.00 -61.85
N CYS A 15 8.59 -17.73 -60.60
CA CYS A 15 7.63 -17.48 -59.50
C CYS A 15 7.01 -16.06 -59.52
N LEU A 16 7.54 -15.15 -60.33
CA LEU A 16 7.03 -13.77 -60.48
C LEU A 16 5.98 -13.64 -61.60
N LEU A 17 5.54 -14.74 -62.22
CA LEU A 17 4.63 -14.74 -63.38
C LEU A 17 3.32 -15.53 -63.19
N THR A 18 2.97 -15.95 -61.97
CA THR A 18 1.65 -16.60 -61.70
C THR A 18 0.89 -16.09 -60.48
N THR A 19 1.29 -14.97 -59.86
CA THR A 19 0.39 -14.18 -59.01
C THR A 19 -0.07 -12.97 -59.80
N THR A 20 -1.11 -13.15 -60.62
CA THR A 20 -2.00 -12.04 -60.92
C THR A 20 -2.61 -11.59 -59.59
N PHE A 21 -1.94 -10.67 -58.90
CA PHE A 21 -2.59 -9.79 -57.95
C PHE A 21 -3.69 -9.09 -58.74
N TYR A 22 -4.92 -9.59 -58.63
CA TYR A 22 -6.03 -8.66 -58.66
C TYR A 22 -5.76 -7.73 -57.48
N ASN A 23 -5.15 -6.58 -57.75
CA ASN A 23 -5.39 -5.40 -56.96
C ASN A 23 -6.89 -5.13 -57.13
N ALA A 24 -7.72 -5.83 -56.36
CA ALA A 24 -9.09 -5.43 -56.17
C ALA A 24 -8.99 -4.00 -55.62
N PHE A 25 -9.47 -3.04 -56.40
CA PHE A 25 -9.61 -1.67 -55.91
C PHE A 25 -10.48 -1.74 -54.65
N ALA A 26 -10.02 -1.15 -53.55
CA ALA A 26 -10.82 -0.96 -52.35
C ALA A 26 -12.18 -0.37 -52.75
N GLY A 27 -13.25 -1.11 -52.51
CA GLY A 27 -14.61 -0.70 -52.76
C GLY A 27 -14.98 0.46 -51.85
N GLN A 28 -15.63 1.48 -52.40
CA GLN A 28 -16.19 2.57 -51.62
C GLN A 28 -17.72 2.56 -51.74
N PHE A 29 -18.41 2.32 -50.63
CA PHE A 29 -19.87 2.22 -50.58
C PHE A 29 -20.44 3.35 -49.75
N GLN A 30 -21.35 4.14 -50.33
CA GLN A 30 -21.86 5.36 -49.68
C GLN A 30 -23.28 5.16 -49.15
N VAL A 31 -23.46 5.46 -47.86
CA VAL A 31 -24.75 5.57 -47.19
C VAL A 31 -25.34 6.95 -47.45
N THR A 32 -26.54 6.99 -48.02
CA THR A 32 -27.22 8.22 -48.49
C THR A 32 -28.62 8.40 -47.91
N ASN A 33 -29.14 7.40 -47.18
CA ASN A 33 -30.41 7.49 -46.46
C ASN A 33 -30.37 6.71 -45.14
N THR A 34 -31.38 6.92 -44.31
CA THR A 34 -31.52 6.29 -42.98
C THR A 34 -32.45 5.08 -42.98
N ASN A 35 -32.80 4.53 -44.15
CA ASN A 35 -33.69 3.39 -44.23
C ASN A 35 -33.01 2.14 -43.64
N ASN A 36 -33.81 1.21 -43.13
CA ASN A 36 -33.30 -0.07 -42.60
C ASN A 36 -32.65 -0.93 -43.70
N THR A 37 -33.22 -0.91 -44.91
CA THR A 37 -32.76 -1.70 -46.08
C THR A 37 -32.95 -0.92 -47.38
N GLY A 38 -32.46 -1.48 -48.49
CA GLY A 38 -32.59 -0.93 -49.83
C GLY A 38 -31.40 -0.06 -50.21
N ALA A 39 -31.33 0.32 -51.49
CA ALA A 39 -30.19 1.03 -52.07
C ALA A 39 -29.82 2.28 -51.24
N GLY A 40 -28.54 2.39 -50.90
CA GLY A 40 -27.98 3.53 -50.15
C GLY A 40 -28.25 3.53 -48.65
N SER A 41 -28.84 2.46 -48.10
CA SER A 41 -28.90 2.23 -46.65
C SER A 41 -27.58 1.69 -46.10
N LEU A 42 -27.39 1.74 -44.78
CA LEU A 42 -26.22 1.14 -44.13
C LEU A 42 -26.16 -0.38 -44.33
N ALA A 43 -27.31 -1.07 -44.23
CA ALA A 43 -27.38 -2.51 -44.46
C ALA A 43 -26.98 -2.88 -45.90
N ASP A 44 -27.38 -2.07 -46.88
CA ASP A 44 -26.99 -2.24 -48.29
C ASP A 44 -25.50 -2.00 -48.50
N ALA A 45 -24.93 -0.96 -47.89
CA ALA A 45 -23.50 -0.68 -47.98
C ALA A 45 -22.63 -1.80 -47.36
N ILE A 46 -23.03 -2.35 -46.21
CA ILE A 46 -22.35 -3.51 -45.60
C ILE A 46 -22.46 -4.74 -46.50
N SER A 47 -23.65 -4.99 -47.07
CA SER A 47 -23.85 -6.13 -47.97
C SER A 47 -23.00 -6.03 -49.24
N GLN A 48 -22.82 -4.83 -49.78
CA GLN A 48 -21.96 -4.60 -50.93
C GLN A 48 -20.48 -4.78 -50.58
N ALA A 49 -20.03 -4.28 -49.42
CA ALA A 49 -18.67 -4.49 -48.94
C ALA A 49 -18.36 -5.98 -48.72
N ASN A 50 -19.27 -6.70 -48.06
CA ASN A 50 -19.12 -8.16 -47.87
C ASN A 50 -19.02 -8.95 -49.18
N ALA A 51 -19.55 -8.41 -50.28
CA ALA A 51 -19.50 -9.01 -51.62
C ALA A 51 -18.30 -8.55 -52.46
N SER A 52 -17.47 -7.64 -51.94
CA SER A 52 -16.35 -7.00 -52.62
C SER A 52 -15.04 -7.38 -51.91
N PRO A 53 -14.23 -8.30 -52.46
CA PRO A 53 -13.05 -8.79 -51.76
C PRO A 53 -11.99 -7.72 -51.53
N GLY A 54 -11.53 -7.56 -50.30
CA GLY A 54 -10.42 -6.69 -49.91
C GLY A 54 -10.82 -5.72 -48.81
N LEU A 55 -9.91 -4.80 -48.46
CA LEU A 55 -10.26 -3.74 -47.52
C LEU A 55 -11.13 -2.70 -48.21
N ASP A 56 -12.42 -2.69 -47.86
CA ASP A 56 -13.39 -1.74 -48.37
C ASP A 56 -13.61 -0.58 -47.39
N THR A 57 -14.26 0.49 -47.87
CA THR A 57 -14.64 1.65 -47.04
C THR A 57 -16.11 2.00 -47.21
N ILE A 58 -16.84 2.06 -46.10
CA ILE A 58 -18.18 2.65 -46.04
C ILE A 58 -18.05 4.13 -45.66
N THR A 59 -18.69 4.99 -46.45
CA THR A 59 -18.78 6.44 -46.20
C THR A 59 -20.23 6.90 -46.06
N PHE A 60 -20.45 8.07 -45.46
CA PHE A 60 -21.76 8.65 -45.22
C PHE A 60 -21.87 10.00 -45.93
N ASN A 61 -23.01 10.22 -46.59
CA ASN A 61 -23.37 11.49 -47.21
C ASN A 61 -24.89 11.69 -47.12
N LEU A 62 -25.41 11.62 -45.88
CA LEU A 62 -26.80 11.92 -45.60
C LEU A 62 -27.07 13.42 -45.85
N PRO A 63 -28.18 13.79 -46.52
CA PRO A 63 -28.48 15.19 -46.81
C PRO A 63 -28.63 16.04 -45.53
N GLU A 64 -28.10 17.26 -45.55
CA GLU A 64 -28.27 18.21 -44.43
C GLU A 64 -29.75 18.55 -44.20
N GLY A 65 -30.15 18.73 -42.93
CA GLY A 65 -31.54 18.99 -42.53
C GLY A 65 -32.41 17.75 -42.34
N PHE A 66 -31.90 16.55 -42.64
CA PHE A 66 -32.55 15.27 -42.35
C PHE A 66 -32.02 14.68 -41.03
N SER A 67 -32.78 13.72 -40.48
CA SER A 67 -32.31 12.93 -39.34
C SER A 67 -30.99 12.25 -39.68
N MET A 68 -29.98 12.46 -38.84
CA MET A 68 -28.70 11.74 -38.93
C MET A 68 -28.73 10.43 -38.11
N THR A 69 -29.94 9.98 -37.76
CA THR A 69 -30.18 8.77 -36.97
C THR A 69 -30.67 7.66 -37.87
N ILE A 70 -29.86 6.61 -37.97
CA ILE A 70 -30.22 5.32 -38.57
C ILE A 70 -30.75 4.47 -37.41
N ALA A 71 -32.02 4.07 -37.48
CA ALA A 71 -32.66 3.27 -36.44
C ALA A 71 -33.13 1.92 -37.02
N PRO A 72 -32.24 0.92 -37.14
CA PRO A 72 -32.56 -0.34 -37.78
C PRO A 72 -33.72 -1.07 -37.10
N THR A 73 -34.61 -1.63 -37.90
CA THR A 73 -35.75 -2.47 -37.46
C THR A 73 -35.44 -3.95 -37.55
N THR A 74 -34.35 -4.32 -38.23
CA THR A 74 -33.80 -5.68 -38.29
C THR A 74 -32.29 -5.62 -38.07
N ALA A 75 -31.68 -6.75 -37.73
CA ALA A 75 -30.23 -6.84 -37.62
C ALA A 75 -29.55 -6.31 -38.90
N LEU A 76 -28.49 -5.53 -38.73
CA LEU A 76 -27.58 -5.22 -39.83
C LEU A 76 -26.86 -6.50 -40.27
N PRO A 77 -26.43 -6.61 -41.54
CA PRO A 77 -25.61 -7.74 -41.95
C PRO A 77 -24.32 -7.80 -41.13
N ASP A 78 -23.89 -9.01 -40.77
CA ASP A 78 -22.56 -9.22 -40.15
C ASP A 78 -21.47 -8.76 -41.12
N ILE A 79 -20.39 -8.18 -40.60
CA ILE A 79 -19.24 -7.74 -41.41
C ILE A 79 -18.36 -8.98 -41.65
N THR A 80 -18.34 -9.48 -42.88
CA THR A 80 -17.66 -10.74 -43.23
C THR A 80 -16.42 -10.55 -44.11
N ASP A 81 -16.14 -9.33 -44.57
CA ASP A 81 -14.91 -8.96 -45.28
C ASP A 81 -14.19 -7.80 -44.57
N PRO A 82 -12.87 -7.60 -44.76
CA PRO A 82 -12.15 -6.46 -44.21
C PRO A 82 -12.82 -5.14 -44.59
N LEU A 83 -13.07 -4.29 -43.60
CA LEU A 83 -13.95 -3.15 -43.79
C LEU A 83 -13.58 -1.99 -42.87
N PHE A 84 -13.51 -0.78 -43.43
CA PHE A 84 -13.51 0.46 -42.67
C PHE A 84 -14.87 1.16 -42.75
N ILE A 85 -15.55 1.31 -41.61
CA ILE A 85 -16.76 2.14 -41.49
C ILE A 85 -16.36 3.53 -40.99
N ASN A 86 -16.40 4.52 -41.89
CA ASN A 86 -15.92 5.87 -41.62
C ASN A 86 -17.08 6.87 -41.41
N GLY A 87 -17.56 7.00 -40.17
CA GLY A 87 -18.57 7.99 -39.79
C GLY A 87 -18.12 9.45 -39.95
N TYR A 88 -16.81 9.72 -39.89
CA TYR A 88 -16.25 11.05 -40.10
C TYR A 88 -16.33 11.54 -41.55
N SER A 89 -16.67 10.67 -42.49
CA SER A 89 -16.92 11.07 -43.89
C SER A 89 -18.21 11.88 -44.07
N GLN A 90 -19.14 11.84 -43.10
CA GLN A 90 -20.36 12.64 -43.14
C GLN A 90 -20.03 14.15 -43.10
N PRO A 91 -20.54 14.96 -44.04
CA PRO A 91 -20.40 16.42 -44.00
C PRO A 91 -20.73 17.04 -42.64
N GLY A 92 -19.77 17.81 -42.14
CA GLY A 92 -19.82 18.50 -40.85
C GLY A 92 -19.61 17.61 -39.62
N ALA A 93 -19.14 16.37 -39.80
CA ALA A 93 -18.42 15.64 -38.75
C ALA A 93 -16.98 16.19 -38.64
N ALA A 94 -16.38 16.06 -37.46
CA ALA A 94 -15.02 16.54 -37.21
C ALA A 94 -14.29 15.61 -36.25
N ARG A 95 -13.09 15.18 -36.62
CA ARG A 95 -12.15 14.44 -35.77
C ARG A 95 -11.57 15.34 -34.67
N GLY A 96 -10.98 14.74 -33.65
CA GLY A 96 -10.33 15.42 -32.55
C GLY A 96 -10.50 14.71 -31.20
N PRO A 97 -10.02 15.35 -30.12
CA PRO A 97 -10.23 14.86 -28.75
C PRO A 97 -11.70 14.56 -28.44
N ILE A 98 -11.94 13.60 -27.54
CA ILE A 98 -13.30 13.14 -27.18
C ILE A 98 -14.23 14.30 -26.85
N ALA A 99 -13.78 15.32 -26.11
CA ALA A 99 -14.60 16.45 -25.70
C ALA A 99 -15.04 17.38 -26.84
N THR A 100 -14.19 17.53 -27.87
CA THR A 100 -14.33 18.58 -28.91
C THR A 100 -14.71 18.05 -30.29
N ARG A 101 -14.58 16.73 -30.53
CA ARG A 101 -15.00 16.13 -31.81
C ARG A 101 -16.49 16.31 -32.05
N THR A 102 -16.87 16.24 -33.32
CA THR A 102 -18.26 16.30 -33.76
C THR A 102 -18.64 14.97 -34.39
N ILE A 103 -19.45 14.18 -33.67
CA ILE A 103 -20.10 12.98 -34.19
C ILE A 103 -21.43 13.40 -34.83
N ARG A 104 -21.73 12.88 -36.02
CA ARG A 104 -22.97 13.21 -36.76
C ARG A 104 -23.87 12.01 -36.92
N ILE A 105 -23.31 10.84 -37.24
CA ILE A 105 -24.07 9.64 -37.51
C ILE A 105 -24.42 8.94 -36.20
N ASN A 106 -25.72 8.74 -35.97
CA ASN A 106 -26.27 8.01 -34.83
C ASN A 106 -26.82 6.68 -35.33
N ILE A 107 -26.35 5.57 -34.74
CA ILE A 107 -26.87 4.22 -34.94
C ILE A 107 -27.64 3.84 -33.68
N ASP A 108 -28.97 3.92 -33.78
CA ASP A 108 -29.89 3.78 -32.66
C ASP A 108 -30.58 2.41 -32.72
N GLY A 109 -30.19 1.51 -31.83
CA GLY A 109 -30.67 0.13 -31.79
C GLY A 109 -32.09 -0.04 -31.22
N VAL A 110 -32.80 1.03 -30.85
CA VAL A 110 -34.06 0.95 -30.09
C VAL A 110 -35.16 0.11 -30.77
N ASN A 111 -35.15 0.04 -32.11
CA ASN A 111 -36.14 -0.70 -32.90
C ASN A 111 -35.70 -2.13 -33.26
N LEU A 112 -34.51 -2.56 -32.84
CA LEU A 112 -34.02 -3.90 -33.11
C LEU A 112 -34.82 -4.95 -32.33
N PRO A 113 -34.96 -6.18 -32.84
CA PRO A 113 -35.49 -7.30 -32.06
C PRO A 113 -34.67 -7.52 -30.78
N ALA A 114 -35.32 -7.97 -29.69
CA ALA A 114 -34.65 -8.16 -28.41
C ALA A 114 -33.40 -9.04 -28.51
N ALA A 115 -32.33 -8.65 -27.82
CA ALA A 115 -31.03 -9.33 -27.77
C ALA A 115 -30.27 -9.34 -29.12
N THR A 116 -30.51 -8.33 -29.95
CA THR A 116 -29.77 -8.11 -31.20
C THR A 116 -28.62 -7.12 -30.97
N ASN A 117 -27.41 -7.49 -31.39
CA ASN A 117 -26.27 -6.58 -31.41
C ASN A 117 -26.42 -5.56 -32.54
N ILE A 118 -25.91 -4.34 -32.38
CA ILE A 118 -25.95 -3.35 -33.47
C ILE A 118 -24.97 -3.72 -34.57
N PHE A 119 -23.69 -3.90 -34.22
CA PHE A 119 -22.66 -4.35 -35.15
C PHE A 119 -22.12 -5.73 -34.75
N VAL A 120 -21.93 -6.60 -35.73
CA VAL A 120 -21.28 -7.91 -35.58
C VAL A 120 -20.10 -7.97 -36.55
N VAL A 121 -18.89 -7.99 -36.02
CA VAL A 121 -17.64 -8.11 -36.76
C VAL A 121 -17.27 -9.58 -36.85
N ASN A 122 -17.26 -10.15 -38.05
CA ASN A 122 -16.95 -11.55 -38.34
C ASN A 122 -15.87 -11.69 -39.43
N SER A 123 -14.97 -10.70 -39.49
CA SER A 123 -13.82 -10.66 -40.40
C SER A 123 -12.60 -10.07 -39.71
N VAL A 124 -11.43 -10.31 -40.29
CA VAL A 124 -10.18 -9.69 -39.84
C VAL A 124 -10.04 -8.27 -40.39
N ASN A 125 -9.25 -7.43 -39.72
CA ASN A 125 -8.92 -6.07 -40.20
C ASN A 125 -10.17 -5.20 -40.44
N VAL A 126 -11.03 -5.11 -39.42
CA VAL A 126 -12.23 -4.26 -39.45
C VAL A 126 -12.03 -3.02 -38.59
N GLU A 127 -12.33 -1.86 -39.14
CA GLU A 127 -12.20 -0.57 -38.49
C GLU A 127 -13.57 0.12 -38.40
N ILE A 128 -13.91 0.66 -37.23
CA ILE A 128 -15.17 1.38 -37.03
C ILE A 128 -14.87 2.70 -36.32
N ALA A 129 -15.23 3.83 -36.95
CA ALA A 129 -14.94 5.15 -36.40
C ALA A 129 -16.02 6.21 -36.66
N GLY A 130 -16.07 7.21 -35.77
CA GLY A 130 -16.87 8.43 -35.95
C GLY A 130 -18.38 8.23 -35.84
N LEU A 131 -18.83 7.21 -35.10
CA LEU A 131 -20.25 6.89 -34.91
C LEU A 131 -20.69 7.10 -33.45
N ALA A 132 -21.97 7.45 -33.26
CA ALA A 132 -22.66 7.27 -31.99
C ALA A 132 -23.46 5.96 -32.04
N ILE A 133 -23.21 5.00 -31.14
CA ILE A 133 -23.75 3.62 -31.20
C ILE A 133 -24.41 3.28 -29.87
N TYR A 134 -25.72 3.18 -29.82
CA TYR A 134 -26.44 3.16 -28.54
C TYR A 134 -27.82 2.51 -28.62
N ARG A 135 -28.42 2.20 -27.46
CA ARG A 135 -29.72 1.52 -27.30
C ARG A 135 -29.87 0.18 -28.04
N ALA A 136 -28.81 -0.63 -28.13
CA ALA A 136 -28.97 -2.03 -28.51
C ALA A 136 -30.03 -2.71 -27.63
N SER A 137 -31.05 -3.32 -28.25
CA SER A 137 -32.25 -3.74 -27.54
C SER A 137 -32.09 -5.10 -26.83
N GLY A 138 -32.89 -5.33 -25.77
CA GLY A 138 -32.87 -6.60 -25.02
C GLY A 138 -31.57 -6.80 -24.24
N ALA A 139 -30.75 -7.80 -24.56
CA ALA A 139 -29.38 -7.98 -24.02
C ALA A 139 -28.31 -7.74 -25.11
N GLY A 140 -28.65 -6.95 -26.13
CA GLY A 140 -27.78 -6.68 -27.28
C GLY A 140 -26.61 -5.76 -26.94
N ASN A 141 -25.48 -5.99 -27.59
CA ASN A 141 -24.27 -5.19 -27.44
C ASN A 141 -24.18 -4.10 -28.52
N GLY A 142 -23.40 -3.04 -28.26
CA GLY A 142 -23.09 -2.03 -29.27
C GLY A 142 -22.27 -2.62 -30.42
N ILE A 143 -21.08 -3.11 -30.12
CA ILE A 143 -20.18 -3.76 -31.09
C ILE A 143 -19.77 -5.14 -30.55
N THR A 144 -20.03 -6.19 -31.32
CA THR A 144 -19.59 -7.55 -31.04
C THR A 144 -18.52 -7.97 -32.03
N ILE A 145 -17.33 -8.31 -31.53
CA ILE A 145 -16.23 -8.90 -32.30
C ILE A 145 -16.29 -10.41 -32.12
N GLN A 146 -16.64 -11.12 -33.19
CA GLN A 146 -16.80 -12.57 -33.19
C GLN A 146 -15.45 -13.27 -33.12
N ASN A 147 -15.51 -14.56 -32.82
CA ASN A 147 -14.33 -15.37 -32.66
C ASN A 147 -13.48 -15.42 -33.95
N GLY A 148 -12.16 -15.18 -33.81
CA GLY A 148 -11.22 -15.18 -34.93
C GLY A 148 -11.24 -13.91 -35.79
N ALA A 149 -12.15 -12.97 -35.53
CA ALA A 149 -12.13 -11.63 -36.09
C ALA A 149 -11.00 -10.81 -35.43
N ASN A 150 -9.77 -11.02 -35.91
CA ASN A 150 -8.56 -10.40 -35.39
C ASN A 150 -8.32 -9.02 -36.01
N ASN A 151 -7.48 -8.21 -35.34
CA ASN A 151 -7.06 -6.89 -35.83
C ASN A 151 -8.23 -5.91 -36.02
N ALA A 152 -9.26 -5.98 -35.17
CA ALA A 152 -10.32 -4.99 -35.19
C ALA A 152 -9.84 -3.70 -34.51
N PHE A 153 -10.12 -2.56 -35.13
CA PHE A 153 -9.75 -1.24 -34.63
C PHE A 153 -10.98 -0.36 -34.41
N ILE A 154 -11.32 -0.13 -33.15
CA ILE A 154 -12.50 0.63 -32.74
C ILE A 154 -12.05 1.95 -32.14
N TRP A 155 -12.26 3.07 -32.85
CA TRP A 155 -11.69 4.36 -32.45
C TRP A 155 -12.60 5.53 -32.77
N GLY A 156 -12.47 6.62 -32.04
CA GLY A 156 -13.17 7.86 -32.37
C GLY A 156 -14.69 7.82 -32.12
N ASN A 157 -15.24 6.77 -31.51
CA ASN A 157 -16.69 6.57 -31.38
C ASN A 157 -17.24 7.07 -30.04
N TYR A 158 -18.56 7.31 -30.02
CA TYR A 158 -19.37 7.43 -28.81
C TYR A 158 -20.26 6.20 -28.68
N ILE A 159 -20.11 5.41 -27.62
CA ILE A 159 -20.74 4.10 -27.45
C ILE A 159 -21.55 4.10 -26.16
N GLY A 160 -22.84 3.80 -26.27
CA GLY A 160 -23.82 3.85 -25.18
C GLY A 160 -24.32 5.26 -24.84
N THR A 161 -24.00 6.24 -25.69
CA THR A 161 -24.56 7.60 -25.67
C THR A 161 -24.81 8.09 -27.10
N ASP A 162 -25.67 9.10 -27.25
CA ASP A 162 -25.86 9.79 -28.52
C ASP A 162 -24.64 10.63 -28.94
N SER A 163 -24.73 11.21 -30.14
CA SER A 163 -23.72 12.11 -30.72
C SER A 163 -23.38 13.36 -29.88
N THR A 164 -24.16 13.71 -28.85
CA THR A 164 -23.81 14.81 -27.94
C THR A 164 -22.79 14.37 -26.90
N GLY A 165 -22.77 13.09 -26.54
CA GLY A 165 -21.96 12.54 -25.45
C GLY A 165 -22.37 13.03 -24.05
N LEU A 166 -23.61 13.55 -23.90
CA LEU A 166 -24.12 14.17 -22.67
C LEU A 166 -25.40 13.51 -22.13
N THR A 167 -25.93 12.48 -22.79
CA THR A 167 -27.21 11.86 -22.43
C THR A 167 -27.00 10.53 -21.70
N THR A 168 -27.62 10.34 -20.54
CA THR A 168 -27.42 9.15 -19.67
C THR A 168 -28.38 8.00 -19.90
N THR A 169 -29.50 8.22 -20.60
CA THR A 169 -30.60 7.23 -20.71
C THR A 169 -30.58 6.41 -22.00
N LEU A 170 -29.43 6.35 -22.67
CA LEU A 170 -29.29 5.80 -24.03
C LEU A 170 -28.37 4.59 -24.12
N GLY A 171 -27.93 4.04 -22.98
CA GLY A 171 -27.05 2.88 -22.95
C GLY A 171 -27.47 1.73 -23.86
N ASN A 172 -26.50 1.00 -24.41
CA ASN A 172 -26.78 -0.33 -24.92
C ASN A 172 -27.22 -1.22 -23.75
N ASN A 173 -28.21 -2.09 -23.93
CA ASN A 173 -28.64 -2.91 -22.80
C ASN A 173 -27.61 -3.98 -22.38
N GLY A 174 -26.76 -4.43 -23.31
CA GLY A 174 -25.60 -5.29 -23.05
C GLY A 174 -24.32 -4.48 -22.86
N ASN A 175 -23.20 -4.97 -23.40
CA ASN A 175 -21.90 -4.31 -23.32
C ASN A 175 -21.73 -3.22 -24.39
N GLY A 176 -20.82 -2.28 -24.17
CA GLY A 176 -20.43 -1.30 -25.18
C GLY A 176 -19.69 -1.97 -26.35
N VAL A 177 -18.53 -2.56 -26.03
CA VAL A 177 -17.74 -3.38 -26.96
C VAL A 177 -17.47 -4.74 -26.31
N VAL A 178 -17.71 -5.84 -27.04
CA VAL A 178 -17.44 -7.19 -26.57
C VAL A 178 -16.66 -7.99 -27.61
N CYS A 179 -15.60 -8.65 -27.17
CA CYS A 179 -14.88 -9.67 -27.94
C CYS A 179 -15.30 -11.03 -27.42
N ASN A 180 -15.82 -11.87 -28.33
CA ASN A 180 -16.11 -13.28 -28.12
C ASN A 180 -17.18 -13.58 -27.05
N PHE A 181 -18.04 -14.55 -27.35
CA PHE A 181 -18.85 -15.20 -26.34
C PHE A 181 -18.97 -16.68 -26.72
N LEU A 182 -18.43 -17.57 -25.87
CA LEU A 182 -18.73 -19.01 -25.82
C LEU A 182 -18.08 -20.01 -26.82
N GLN A 183 -16.93 -19.75 -27.48
CA GLN A 183 -16.29 -20.79 -28.34
C GLN A 183 -14.74 -20.87 -28.26
N GLY A 184 -14.17 -21.96 -28.79
CA GLY A 184 -12.79 -22.46 -28.56
C GLY A 184 -11.62 -21.64 -29.12
N THR A 185 -11.83 -20.81 -30.14
CA THR A 185 -10.78 -19.96 -30.73
C THR A 185 -10.66 -18.62 -29.98
N SER A 186 -9.51 -17.96 -30.06
CA SER A 186 -9.24 -16.67 -29.40
C SER A 186 -9.22 -15.52 -30.41
N ASN A 187 -9.55 -14.31 -29.96
CA ASN A 187 -9.28 -13.08 -30.70
C ASN A 187 -7.85 -12.58 -30.42
N ALA A 188 -7.26 -11.86 -31.37
CA ALA A 188 -5.99 -11.19 -31.17
C ALA A 188 -5.88 -9.85 -31.92
N GLY A 189 -5.01 -8.96 -31.43
CA GLY A 189 -4.72 -7.68 -32.08
C GLY A 189 -5.89 -6.69 -32.04
N ILE A 190 -6.80 -6.82 -31.09
CA ILE A 190 -7.94 -5.91 -30.97
C ILE A 190 -7.45 -4.59 -30.35
N ILE A 191 -7.79 -3.46 -30.97
CA ILE A 191 -7.47 -2.14 -30.43
C ILE A 191 -8.77 -1.37 -30.23
N ILE A 192 -9.03 -0.96 -28.99
CA ILE A 192 -10.17 -0.13 -28.61
C ILE A 192 -9.61 1.19 -28.06
N GLY A 193 -9.60 2.22 -28.90
CA GLY A 193 -9.08 3.53 -28.58
C GLY A 193 -7.75 3.80 -29.27
N VAL A 194 -6.71 4.26 -28.57
CA VAL A 194 -5.46 4.76 -29.19
C VAL A 194 -4.55 3.62 -29.63
N ASN A 195 -4.13 3.60 -30.91
CA ASN A 195 -3.25 2.57 -31.47
C ASN A 195 -1.76 2.89 -31.29
N SER A 196 -1.42 4.17 -31.06
CA SER A 196 -0.06 4.64 -30.75
C SER A 196 0.92 4.43 -31.90
N ASP A 197 0.41 4.57 -33.14
CA ASP A 197 1.23 4.52 -34.35
C ASP A 197 1.93 5.86 -34.67
N GLY A 198 1.69 6.89 -33.84
CA GLY A 198 2.22 8.23 -33.96
C GLY A 198 1.45 9.14 -34.91
N ASN A 199 0.32 8.69 -35.48
CA ASN A 199 -0.48 9.44 -36.43
C ASN A 199 -1.93 9.58 -35.96
N ASN A 200 -2.35 10.83 -35.71
CA ASN A 200 -3.74 11.15 -35.32
C ASN A 200 -4.20 10.51 -34.00
N ASP A 201 -3.29 10.09 -33.10
CA ASP A 201 -3.61 9.48 -31.80
C ASP A 201 -4.64 10.29 -30.97
N THR A 202 -4.66 11.61 -31.13
CA THR A 202 -5.64 12.50 -30.47
C THR A 202 -7.10 12.25 -30.88
N ASP A 203 -7.32 11.59 -32.01
CA ASP A 203 -8.64 11.34 -32.60
C ASP A 203 -9.22 9.98 -32.16
N GLU A 204 -8.41 9.11 -31.56
CA GLU A 204 -8.67 7.68 -31.51
C GLU A 204 -9.42 7.20 -30.27
N GLY A 205 -9.24 7.87 -29.13
CA GLY A 205 -9.93 7.51 -27.89
C GLY A 205 -11.46 7.43 -28.06
N ASN A 206 -12.12 6.44 -27.47
CA ASN A 206 -13.59 6.32 -27.50
C ASN A 206 -14.24 6.86 -26.22
N LEU A 207 -15.50 7.29 -26.32
CA LEU A 207 -16.38 7.49 -25.17
C LEU A 207 -17.27 6.24 -25.01
N ILE A 208 -17.20 5.54 -23.88
CA ILE A 208 -17.93 4.28 -23.65
C ILE A 208 -18.67 4.33 -22.31
N SER A 209 -19.97 4.61 -22.34
CA SER A 209 -20.73 4.95 -21.12
C SER A 209 -22.17 4.47 -21.15
N CYS A 210 -22.79 4.41 -19.98
CA CYS A 210 -24.20 4.05 -19.76
C CYS A 210 -24.61 2.63 -20.17
N ASN A 211 -23.68 1.77 -20.63
CA ASN A 211 -24.03 0.43 -21.09
C ASN A 211 -24.58 -0.41 -19.92
N GLY A 212 -25.52 -1.32 -20.19
CA GLY A 212 -26.23 -2.09 -19.18
C GLY A 212 -25.37 -3.18 -18.54
N ASP A 213 -24.44 -3.74 -19.31
CA ASP A 213 -23.33 -4.58 -18.85
C ASP A 213 -22.00 -3.79 -18.98
N ASN A 214 -20.86 -4.44 -19.25
CA ASN A 214 -19.54 -3.80 -19.15
C ASN A 214 -19.34 -2.74 -20.24
N GLY A 215 -18.48 -1.76 -19.98
CA GLY A 215 -18.04 -0.83 -21.02
C GLY A 215 -17.31 -1.60 -22.13
N VAL A 216 -16.23 -2.30 -21.75
CA VAL A 216 -15.45 -3.18 -22.61
C VAL A 216 -15.34 -4.58 -22.00
N PHE A 217 -15.56 -5.61 -22.81
CA PHE A 217 -15.49 -7.00 -22.39
C PHE A 217 -14.59 -7.79 -23.35
N LEU A 218 -13.41 -8.18 -22.88
CA LEU A 218 -12.45 -9.04 -23.57
C LEU A 218 -12.54 -10.48 -23.05
N TRP A 219 -13.17 -11.38 -23.81
CA TRP A 219 -13.22 -12.82 -23.53
C TRP A 219 -12.29 -13.57 -24.47
N ARG A 220 -11.38 -14.41 -23.96
CA ARG A 220 -10.37 -15.15 -24.78
C ARG A 220 -9.72 -14.26 -25.83
N THR A 221 -9.24 -13.10 -25.41
CA THR A 221 -8.67 -12.09 -26.28
C THR A 221 -7.24 -11.86 -25.86
N ASN A 222 -6.32 -11.84 -26.83
CA ASN A 222 -4.89 -11.82 -26.55
C ASN A 222 -4.17 -10.74 -27.35
N ASN A 223 -3.01 -10.27 -26.88
CA ASN A 223 -2.19 -9.30 -27.61
C ASN A 223 -3.03 -8.09 -28.09
N SER A 224 -3.91 -7.59 -27.23
CA SER A 224 -4.91 -6.58 -27.55
C SER A 224 -4.84 -5.40 -26.57
N ARG A 225 -5.45 -4.28 -26.93
CA ARG A 225 -5.29 -3.03 -26.22
C ARG A 225 -6.58 -2.26 -26.03
N VAL A 226 -6.75 -1.68 -24.84
CA VAL A 226 -7.80 -0.70 -24.51
C VAL A 226 -7.09 0.54 -23.97
N SER A 227 -7.10 1.63 -24.70
CA SER A 227 -6.24 2.80 -24.44
C SER A 227 -6.89 4.12 -24.83
N GLY A 228 -6.66 5.18 -24.06
CA GLY A 228 -7.10 6.53 -24.38
C GLY A 228 -8.62 6.75 -24.34
N ASN A 229 -9.37 5.85 -23.69
CA ASN A 229 -10.83 5.92 -23.64
C ASN A 229 -11.33 6.69 -22.41
N ILE A 230 -12.52 7.30 -22.54
CA ILE A 230 -13.30 7.79 -21.42
C ILE A 230 -14.45 6.80 -21.18
N ILE A 231 -14.46 6.15 -20.01
CA ILE A 231 -15.37 5.05 -19.68
C ILE A 231 -16.18 5.40 -18.41
N GLY A 232 -17.50 5.46 -18.53
CA GLY A 232 -18.40 5.75 -17.42
C GLY A 232 -18.58 7.24 -17.09
N PHE A 233 -18.39 8.13 -18.08
CA PHE A 233 -18.49 9.59 -17.94
C PHE A 233 -19.22 10.21 -19.14
N ASN A 234 -19.48 11.51 -19.07
CA ASN A 234 -19.78 12.27 -20.28
C ASN A 234 -18.52 12.50 -21.13
N LYS A 235 -18.67 13.08 -22.32
CA LYS A 235 -17.55 13.36 -23.23
C LYS A 235 -16.45 14.27 -22.67
N ASN A 236 -16.71 15.00 -21.59
CA ASN A 236 -15.74 15.86 -20.92
C ASN A 236 -15.00 15.12 -19.79
N GLY A 237 -15.23 13.82 -19.60
CA GLY A 237 -14.63 13.03 -18.53
C GLY A 237 -15.16 13.38 -17.14
N THR A 238 -16.40 13.88 -17.06
CA THR A 238 -17.09 14.30 -15.83
C THR A 238 -18.51 13.76 -15.79
N GLY A 239 -19.28 14.14 -14.78
CA GLY A 239 -20.73 13.88 -14.69
C GLY A 239 -21.06 12.56 -14.01
N THR A 240 -22.19 12.55 -13.31
CA THR A 240 -22.72 11.39 -12.59
C THR A 240 -23.78 10.66 -13.41
N GLY A 241 -23.94 9.35 -13.20
CA GLY A 241 -24.98 8.57 -13.87
C GLY A 241 -24.62 8.11 -15.30
N PHE A 242 -23.36 8.27 -15.69
CA PHE A 242 -22.82 7.75 -16.96
C PHE A 242 -22.15 6.37 -16.82
N GLY A 243 -22.08 5.83 -15.61
CA GLY A 243 -21.44 4.55 -15.33
C GLY A 243 -22.01 3.41 -16.18
N ASN A 244 -21.15 2.43 -16.50
CA ASN A 244 -21.62 1.16 -17.05
C ASN A 244 -22.13 0.26 -15.93
N GLY A 245 -23.07 -0.62 -16.25
CA GLY A 245 -23.75 -1.50 -15.31
C GLY A 245 -25.04 -0.95 -14.75
N PHE A 246 -26.18 -1.35 -15.32
CA PHE A 246 -27.45 -1.30 -14.59
C PHE A 246 -27.53 -2.42 -13.52
N ARG A 247 -26.73 -3.48 -13.72
CA ARG A 247 -26.68 -4.68 -12.86
C ARG A 247 -25.49 -4.58 -11.91
N ILE A 248 -25.66 -5.10 -10.69
CA ILE A 248 -24.59 -5.16 -9.68
C ILE A 248 -23.44 -6.04 -10.23
N GLY A 249 -22.19 -5.61 -10.04
CA GLY A 249 -20.99 -6.39 -10.38
C GLY A 249 -20.43 -6.18 -11.79
N VAL A 250 -20.95 -5.20 -12.53
CA VAL A 250 -20.55 -4.86 -13.90
C VAL A 250 -19.41 -3.84 -13.92
N ASN A 251 -18.45 -4.00 -14.82
CA ASN A 251 -17.17 -3.30 -14.77
C ASN A 251 -17.02 -2.26 -15.90
N GLY A 252 -16.09 -1.32 -15.73
CA GLY A 252 -15.66 -0.46 -16.84
C GLY A 252 -14.99 -1.30 -17.93
N VAL A 253 -13.98 -2.07 -17.55
CA VAL A 253 -13.26 -3.03 -18.41
C VAL A 253 -13.19 -4.39 -17.74
N LEU A 254 -13.54 -5.45 -18.48
CA LEU A 254 -13.41 -6.85 -18.06
C LEU A 254 -12.50 -7.61 -19.02
N VAL A 255 -11.41 -8.18 -18.50
CA VAL A 255 -10.51 -9.11 -19.19
C VAL A 255 -10.69 -10.48 -18.57
N THR A 256 -11.10 -11.48 -19.33
CA THR A 256 -11.45 -12.78 -18.73
C THR A 256 -11.30 -13.98 -19.66
N ALA A 257 -11.47 -15.16 -19.07
CA ALA A 257 -11.46 -16.47 -19.69
C ALA A 257 -10.17 -16.75 -20.45
N ASN A 258 -9.05 -16.90 -19.73
CA ASN A 258 -7.74 -17.20 -20.32
C ASN A 258 -7.29 -16.15 -21.36
N SER A 259 -7.52 -14.86 -21.08
CA SER A 259 -7.03 -13.75 -21.90
C SER A 259 -5.63 -13.34 -21.46
N PHE A 260 -4.69 -13.19 -22.39
CA PHE A 260 -3.28 -12.91 -22.04
C PHE A 260 -2.60 -11.87 -22.94
N ASN A 261 -1.55 -11.24 -22.42
CA ASN A 261 -0.78 -10.19 -23.11
C ASN A 261 -1.64 -9.01 -23.57
N ASN A 262 -2.69 -8.67 -22.82
CA ASN A 262 -3.48 -7.47 -23.12
C ASN A 262 -2.97 -6.28 -22.31
N THR A 263 -3.06 -5.09 -22.90
CA THR A 263 -2.69 -3.82 -22.26
C THR A 263 -3.93 -2.95 -22.06
N ILE A 264 -4.20 -2.58 -20.81
CA ILE A 264 -5.22 -1.59 -20.46
C ILE A 264 -4.48 -0.31 -20.07
N GLY A 265 -4.53 0.67 -20.97
CA GLY A 265 -3.88 1.97 -20.85
C GLY A 265 -2.62 2.05 -21.70
N THR A 266 -1.52 2.53 -21.11
CA THR A 266 -0.26 2.74 -21.82
C THR A 266 0.55 1.46 -22.00
N ASN A 267 1.23 1.33 -23.14
CA ASN A 267 2.21 0.27 -23.36
C ASN A 267 3.64 0.69 -22.99
N GLY A 268 3.86 1.97 -22.66
CA GLY A 268 5.14 2.49 -22.17
C GLY A 268 6.24 2.54 -23.23
N ASP A 269 5.91 2.58 -24.53
CA ASP A 269 6.91 2.49 -25.59
C ASP A 269 7.56 3.83 -25.96
N GLY A 270 7.13 4.93 -25.32
CA GLY A 270 7.61 6.29 -25.58
C GLY A 270 6.85 7.02 -26.68
N ILE A 271 5.85 6.40 -27.31
CA ILE A 271 5.05 6.96 -28.40
C ILE A 271 3.63 7.23 -27.90
N ALA A 272 3.27 8.51 -27.84
CA ALA A 272 1.91 8.95 -27.50
C ALA A 272 1.37 8.49 -26.12
N ASP A 273 2.19 7.97 -25.21
CA ASP A 273 1.81 7.43 -23.88
C ASP A 273 0.83 8.32 -23.09
N ASN A 274 0.98 9.64 -23.18
CA ASN A 274 0.10 10.60 -22.51
C ASN A 274 -1.34 10.62 -23.05
N LEU A 275 -1.57 10.13 -24.26
CA LEU A 275 -2.88 9.99 -24.92
C LEU A 275 -3.51 8.61 -24.67
N GLU A 276 -2.71 7.64 -24.20
CA GLU A 276 -3.12 6.26 -23.99
C GLU A 276 -3.89 6.03 -22.68
N VAL A 277 -3.98 7.07 -21.85
CA VAL A 277 -4.65 7.07 -20.55
C VAL A 277 -6.13 6.75 -20.70
N ASN A 278 -6.59 5.64 -20.12
CA ASN A 278 -8.04 5.46 -19.91
C ASN A 278 -8.47 6.19 -18.63
N ARG A 279 -9.59 6.91 -18.71
CA ARG A 279 -10.29 7.45 -17.54
C ARG A 279 -11.55 6.63 -17.28
N ILE A 280 -11.63 5.98 -16.12
CA ILE A 280 -12.64 4.97 -15.81
C ILE A 280 -13.29 5.28 -14.46
N GLY A 281 -14.61 5.45 -14.41
CA GLY A 281 -15.30 5.80 -13.17
C GLY A 281 -16.81 5.60 -13.24
N ASN A 282 -17.48 5.82 -12.10
CA ASN A 282 -18.93 5.68 -11.91
C ASN A 282 -19.53 4.29 -12.21
N ASN A 283 -18.74 3.27 -12.52
CA ASN A 283 -19.28 1.95 -12.89
C ASN A 283 -19.89 1.25 -11.66
N ALA A 284 -20.94 0.44 -11.86
CA ALA A 284 -21.66 -0.20 -10.76
C ALA A 284 -20.82 -1.27 -10.00
N GLY A 285 -19.83 -1.86 -10.66
CA GLY A 285 -18.87 -2.82 -10.13
C GLY A 285 -17.47 -2.22 -10.05
N ARG A 286 -16.49 -2.87 -10.70
CA ARG A 286 -15.07 -2.46 -10.64
C ARG A 286 -14.74 -1.50 -11.79
N GLY A 287 -13.67 -0.73 -11.62
CA GLY A 287 -13.09 0.00 -12.74
C GLY A 287 -12.55 -0.97 -13.80
N ILE A 288 -11.57 -1.78 -13.40
CA ILE A 288 -10.91 -2.79 -14.24
C ILE A 288 -10.93 -4.13 -13.49
N LEU A 289 -11.35 -5.20 -14.17
CA LEU A 289 -11.32 -6.57 -13.67
C LEU A 289 -10.54 -7.47 -14.63
N ILE A 290 -9.48 -8.12 -14.13
CA ILE A 290 -8.78 -9.24 -14.77
C ILE A 290 -9.24 -10.52 -14.08
N ALA A 291 -9.76 -11.50 -14.81
CA ALA A 291 -10.43 -12.65 -14.21
C ALA A 291 -10.24 -13.97 -14.95
N SER A 292 -10.57 -15.08 -14.29
CA SER A 292 -10.63 -16.43 -14.88
C SER A 292 -9.35 -16.82 -15.63
N GLU A 293 -8.22 -16.88 -14.91
CA GLU A 293 -6.91 -17.32 -15.45
C GLU A 293 -6.40 -16.41 -16.58
N SER A 294 -6.73 -15.12 -16.50
CA SER A 294 -6.20 -14.14 -17.44
C SER A 294 -4.86 -13.65 -16.93
N ASP A 295 -3.79 -14.10 -17.58
CA ASP A 295 -2.42 -13.97 -17.12
C ASP A 295 -1.59 -13.08 -18.06
N ASN A 296 -0.47 -12.53 -17.57
CA ASN A 296 0.44 -11.71 -18.38
C ASN A 296 -0.22 -10.45 -18.98
N ASN A 297 -1.24 -9.91 -18.34
CA ASN A 297 -1.86 -8.65 -18.75
C ASN A 297 -1.23 -7.47 -18.01
N VAL A 298 -1.28 -6.29 -18.64
CA VAL A 298 -0.72 -5.04 -18.14
C VAL A 298 -1.85 -4.03 -17.94
N VAL A 299 -1.85 -3.37 -16.78
CA VAL A 299 -2.70 -2.22 -16.48
C VAL A 299 -1.79 -1.06 -16.12
N ALA A 300 -1.63 -0.08 -17.00
CA ALA A 300 -0.69 1.02 -16.80
C ALA A 300 -1.29 2.35 -17.26
N GLY A 301 -0.98 3.43 -16.56
CA GLY A 301 -1.34 4.80 -16.94
C GLY A 301 -2.84 5.12 -16.93
N ASN A 302 -3.64 4.41 -16.12
CA ASN A 302 -5.09 4.65 -16.05
C ASN A 302 -5.46 5.57 -14.89
N PHE A 303 -6.51 6.37 -15.07
CA PHE A 303 -7.16 7.14 -14.01
C PHE A 303 -8.48 6.48 -13.63
N VAL A 304 -8.53 5.88 -12.45
CA VAL A 304 -9.63 5.02 -12.00
C VAL A 304 -10.31 5.60 -10.76
N GLY A 305 -11.61 5.88 -10.88
CA GLY A 305 -12.45 6.42 -9.81
C GLY A 305 -12.34 7.94 -9.62
N ILE A 306 -11.68 8.64 -10.55
CA ILE A 306 -11.48 10.09 -10.50
C ILE A 306 -11.82 10.74 -11.84
N ASP A 307 -12.53 11.87 -11.77
CA ASP A 307 -12.97 12.60 -12.95
C ASP A 307 -11.91 13.57 -13.50
N ALA A 308 -12.18 14.21 -14.64
CA ALA A 308 -11.26 15.13 -15.32
C ALA A 308 -10.92 16.40 -14.50
N THR A 309 -11.64 16.66 -13.41
CA THR A 309 -11.41 17.77 -12.48
C THR A 309 -10.78 17.32 -11.16
N ASN A 310 -10.35 16.06 -11.09
CA ASN A 310 -9.87 15.39 -9.88
C ASN A 310 -10.93 15.22 -8.78
N ALA A 311 -12.22 15.25 -9.14
CA ALA A 311 -13.32 15.01 -8.22
C ALA A 311 -13.69 13.52 -8.16
N ASN A 312 -14.43 13.16 -7.11
CA ASN A 312 -14.90 11.79 -6.87
C ASN A 312 -15.77 11.29 -8.03
N ALA A 313 -15.36 10.17 -8.62
CA ALA A 313 -16.13 9.38 -9.56
C ALA A 313 -15.87 7.88 -9.32
N GLY A 314 -15.82 7.49 -8.06
CA GLY A 314 -15.51 6.13 -7.63
C GLY A 314 -16.40 5.08 -8.29
N ASN A 315 -15.83 3.89 -8.51
CA ASN A 315 -16.61 2.73 -8.93
C ASN A 315 -17.29 2.09 -7.71
N GLY A 316 -18.36 1.31 -7.92
CA GLY A 316 -19.14 0.70 -6.84
C GLY A 316 -18.43 -0.41 -6.06
N ASN A 317 -17.30 -0.91 -6.55
CA ASN A 317 -16.43 -1.89 -5.90
C ASN A 317 -14.96 -1.41 -5.95
N SER A 318 -13.97 -2.31 -6.10
CA SER A 318 -12.56 -1.96 -6.22
C SER A 318 -12.26 -1.13 -7.47
N GLY A 319 -11.18 -0.34 -7.42
CA GLY A 319 -10.68 0.33 -8.63
C GLY A 319 -10.18 -0.68 -9.65
N ILE A 320 -9.18 -1.48 -9.27
CA ILE A 320 -8.58 -2.53 -10.10
C ILE A 320 -8.59 -3.85 -9.33
N GLU A 321 -8.94 -4.96 -9.96
CA GLU A 321 -8.97 -6.27 -9.31
C GLU A 321 -8.52 -7.41 -10.22
N ILE A 322 -7.79 -8.35 -9.65
CA ILE A 322 -7.38 -9.63 -10.25
C ILE A 322 -8.13 -10.77 -9.53
N LEU A 323 -8.93 -11.57 -10.26
CA LEU A 323 -9.83 -12.59 -9.69
C LEU A 323 -10.21 -13.74 -10.66
N PRO A 324 -9.59 -14.92 -10.54
CA PRO A 324 -8.16 -15.10 -10.33
C PRO A 324 -7.34 -14.77 -11.60
N GLY A 325 -6.05 -14.55 -11.43
CA GLY A 325 -5.08 -14.34 -12.53
C GLY A 325 -3.65 -14.18 -12.01
N SER A 326 -2.67 -14.67 -12.76
CA SER A 326 -1.26 -14.70 -12.38
C SER A 326 -0.36 -13.95 -13.37
N ASN A 327 0.82 -13.53 -12.91
CA ASN A 327 1.83 -12.86 -13.75
C ASN A 327 1.35 -11.56 -14.40
N ASN A 328 0.34 -10.88 -13.83
CA ASN A 328 -0.13 -9.60 -14.32
C ASN A 328 0.65 -8.45 -13.70
N ARG A 329 0.78 -7.34 -14.43
CA ARG A 329 1.43 -6.09 -13.96
C ARG A 329 0.42 -4.97 -13.84
N ILE A 330 0.42 -4.28 -12.71
CA ILE A 330 -0.33 -3.04 -12.48
C ILE A 330 0.65 -1.92 -12.17
N GLY A 331 0.77 -0.97 -13.08
CA GLY A 331 1.70 0.15 -13.01
C GLY A 331 3.01 -0.11 -13.74
N THR A 332 4.12 0.51 -13.34
CA THR A 332 5.36 0.58 -14.13
C THR A 332 6.15 -0.73 -14.22
N ASN A 333 6.96 -0.89 -15.26
CA ASN A 333 7.97 -1.96 -15.39
C ASN A 333 9.40 -1.49 -15.03
N GLY A 334 9.59 -0.22 -14.70
CA GLY A 334 10.89 0.34 -14.28
C GLY A 334 11.97 0.33 -15.37
N ASP A 335 11.59 0.25 -16.65
CA ASP A 335 12.57 0.14 -17.75
C ASP A 335 13.22 1.48 -18.14
N GLY A 336 12.79 2.58 -17.52
CA GLY A 336 13.31 3.92 -17.75
C GLY A 336 12.62 4.66 -18.91
N ILE A 337 11.64 4.04 -19.56
CA ILE A 337 10.84 4.62 -20.63
C ILE A 337 9.42 4.85 -20.11
N SER A 338 9.04 6.13 -20.02
CA SER A 338 7.67 6.52 -19.67
C SER A 338 7.14 6.01 -18.32
N ASP A 339 7.99 5.53 -17.39
CA ASP A 339 7.59 5.02 -16.07
C ASP A 339 6.60 5.94 -15.31
N ALA A 340 6.79 7.26 -15.42
CA ALA A 340 5.91 8.25 -14.79
C ALA A 340 4.49 8.27 -15.40
N LEU A 341 4.35 7.93 -16.68
CA LEU A 341 3.09 7.81 -17.40
C LEU A 341 2.44 6.43 -17.24
N GLU A 342 3.22 5.38 -16.92
CA GLU A 342 2.70 4.05 -16.58
C GLU A 342 1.97 3.99 -15.23
N ARG A 343 2.13 5.01 -14.39
CA ARG A 343 1.46 5.14 -13.10
C ARG A 343 -0.06 5.16 -13.24
N ASN A 344 -0.74 4.18 -12.63
CA ASN A 344 -2.18 4.30 -12.42
C ASN A 344 -2.49 5.23 -11.24
N ILE A 345 -3.55 6.03 -11.36
CA ILE A 345 -4.14 6.82 -10.26
C ILE A 345 -5.47 6.16 -9.88
N VAL A 346 -5.59 5.66 -8.66
CA VAL A 346 -6.73 4.84 -8.21
C VAL A 346 -7.35 5.42 -6.94
N CYS A 347 -8.50 6.05 -7.07
CA CYS A 347 -9.09 6.92 -6.05
C CYS A 347 -10.59 6.68 -5.84
N PHE A 348 -11.09 7.01 -4.64
CA PHE A 348 -12.53 7.08 -4.29
C PHE A 348 -13.37 5.81 -4.52
N ASN A 349 -12.77 4.65 -4.77
CA ASN A 349 -13.52 3.45 -5.09
C ASN A 349 -14.27 2.92 -3.86
N GLY A 350 -15.43 2.29 -4.09
CA GLY A 350 -16.39 1.89 -3.06
C GLY A 350 -15.87 0.80 -2.12
N VAL A 351 -14.78 0.13 -2.46
CA VAL A 351 -14.05 -0.77 -1.57
C VAL A 351 -12.55 -0.47 -1.63
N ASP A 352 -11.70 -1.37 -2.11
CA ASP A 352 -10.24 -1.18 -2.09
C ASP A 352 -9.76 -0.47 -3.36
N GLY A 353 -8.57 0.11 -3.30
CA GLY A 353 -7.92 0.63 -4.51
C GLY A 353 -7.63 -0.50 -5.49
N ILE A 354 -6.74 -1.42 -5.08
CA ILE A 354 -6.31 -2.56 -5.89
C ILE A 354 -6.47 -3.87 -5.09
N ARG A 355 -7.04 -4.91 -5.70
CA ARG A 355 -7.11 -6.25 -5.10
C ARG A 355 -6.44 -7.33 -5.93
N ILE A 356 -5.78 -8.26 -5.26
CA ILE A 356 -5.39 -9.58 -5.77
C ILE A 356 -6.16 -10.61 -4.97
N VAL A 357 -7.01 -11.40 -5.64
CA VAL A 357 -7.91 -12.32 -4.96
C VAL A 357 -7.71 -13.73 -5.47
N GLY A 358 -7.47 -14.67 -4.55
CA GLY A 358 -7.62 -16.10 -4.79
C GLY A 358 -9.11 -16.48 -4.75
N ASP A 359 -9.66 -16.95 -5.87
CA ASP A 359 -11.04 -17.44 -5.91
C ASP A 359 -11.26 -18.38 -7.12
N ILE A 360 -12.32 -19.19 -7.05
CA ILE A 360 -12.86 -19.93 -8.18
C ILE A 360 -13.92 -19.04 -8.82
N PHE A 361 -13.58 -18.40 -9.93
CA PHE A 361 -14.49 -17.52 -10.66
C PHE A 361 -14.87 -18.15 -12.00
N GLY A 362 -16.17 -18.16 -12.34
CA GLY A 362 -16.64 -18.63 -13.65
C GLY A 362 -16.39 -20.12 -13.97
N GLY A 363 -16.13 -20.95 -12.96
CA GLY A 363 -15.77 -22.36 -13.13
C GLY A 363 -14.29 -22.61 -13.45
N PHE A 364 -13.45 -21.57 -13.38
CA PHE A 364 -12.00 -21.65 -13.53
C PHE A 364 -11.35 -21.73 -12.14
N PRO A 365 -10.69 -22.86 -11.78
CA PRO A 365 -9.98 -22.99 -10.53
C PRO A 365 -8.52 -22.51 -10.68
N SER A 366 -8.12 -21.45 -9.99
CA SER A 366 -6.71 -21.05 -9.97
C SER A 366 -6.35 -20.06 -8.86
N SER A 367 -5.03 -19.89 -8.68
CA SER A 367 -4.39 -18.97 -7.75
C SER A 367 -3.99 -17.67 -8.44
N SER A 368 -3.86 -16.59 -7.66
CA SER A 368 -3.46 -15.27 -8.16
C SER A 368 -2.02 -14.93 -7.76
N ASN A 369 -1.07 -15.63 -8.36
CA ASN A 369 0.34 -15.59 -7.96
C ASN A 369 1.20 -14.74 -8.89
N ASN A 370 2.37 -14.32 -8.39
CA ASN A 370 3.40 -13.67 -9.20
C ASN A 370 2.94 -12.38 -9.90
N ASN A 371 1.90 -11.71 -9.38
CA ASN A 371 1.48 -10.42 -9.89
C ASN A 371 2.35 -9.31 -9.31
N ILE A 372 2.51 -8.22 -10.07
CA ILE A 372 3.32 -7.06 -9.69
C ILE A 372 2.43 -5.82 -9.64
N ILE A 373 2.48 -5.08 -8.54
CA ILE A 373 1.86 -3.76 -8.38
C ILE A 373 2.98 -2.76 -8.10
N ALA A 374 3.35 -1.94 -9.07
CA ALA A 374 4.52 -1.05 -8.98
C ALA A 374 4.21 0.38 -9.47
N GLY A 375 4.71 1.40 -8.76
CA GLY A 375 4.71 2.80 -9.19
C GLY A 375 3.34 3.49 -9.25
N ASN A 376 2.30 2.92 -8.64
CA ASN A 376 0.93 3.45 -8.66
C ASN A 376 0.71 4.55 -7.61
N SER A 377 -0.31 5.39 -7.81
CA SER A 377 -0.85 6.30 -6.80
C SER A 377 -2.25 5.88 -6.38
N ILE A 378 -2.42 5.56 -5.11
CA ILE A 378 -3.60 4.88 -4.58
C ILE A 378 -4.16 5.68 -3.41
N GLY A 379 -5.37 6.20 -3.57
CA GLY A 379 -6.02 7.11 -2.63
C GLY A 379 -5.47 8.53 -2.65
N THR A 380 -4.66 8.86 -3.66
CA THR A 380 -4.07 10.19 -3.89
C THR A 380 -3.71 10.37 -5.37
N ASP A 381 -3.41 11.61 -5.77
CA ASP A 381 -2.80 11.96 -7.04
C ASP A 381 -1.30 11.63 -7.09
N ALA A 382 -0.70 11.77 -8.27
CA ALA A 382 0.72 11.51 -8.51
C ALA A 382 1.69 12.36 -7.66
N ALA A 383 1.21 13.49 -7.11
CA ALA A 383 2.00 14.37 -6.24
C ALA A 383 1.87 14.00 -4.75
N GLY A 384 0.95 13.12 -4.37
CA GLY A 384 0.70 12.78 -2.97
C GLY A 384 -0.04 13.86 -2.18
N THR A 385 -0.78 14.74 -2.86
CA THR A 385 -1.43 15.91 -2.26
C THR A 385 -2.94 15.81 -2.20
N LEU A 386 -3.54 14.99 -3.07
CA LEU A 386 -4.98 14.82 -3.10
C LEU A 386 -5.45 13.85 -2.01
N VAL A 387 -6.43 14.26 -1.20
CA VAL A 387 -7.10 13.39 -0.23
C VAL A 387 -8.24 12.66 -0.93
N ALA A 388 -7.94 11.49 -1.50
CA ALA A 388 -8.86 10.76 -2.39
C ALA A 388 -8.94 9.26 -2.09
N GLY A 389 -8.89 8.93 -0.80
CA GLY A 389 -8.93 7.56 -0.29
C GLY A 389 -10.03 6.71 -0.89
N ASN A 390 -9.71 5.44 -1.12
CA ASN A 390 -10.72 4.41 -1.34
C ASN A 390 -11.40 4.10 0.01
N VAL A 391 -12.64 3.58 -0.03
CA VAL A 391 -13.41 3.32 1.20
C VAL A 391 -12.73 2.26 2.09
N GLY A 392 -12.14 1.24 1.45
CA GLY A 392 -11.41 0.15 2.07
C GLY A 392 -9.90 0.41 2.08
N PHE A 393 -9.13 -0.63 1.78
CA PHE A 393 -7.67 -0.65 1.78
C PHE A 393 -7.09 0.01 0.53
N GLY A 394 -5.85 0.48 0.59
CA GLY A 394 -5.12 0.86 -0.60
C GLY A 394 -4.92 -0.35 -1.52
N ILE A 395 -4.25 -1.38 -0.99
CA ILE A 395 -4.04 -2.66 -1.68
C ILE A 395 -4.45 -3.81 -0.76
N ALA A 396 -5.14 -4.81 -1.32
CA ALA A 396 -5.50 -6.03 -0.60
C ALA A 396 -5.07 -7.29 -1.36
N ILE A 397 -4.41 -8.21 -0.66
CA ILE A 397 -4.16 -9.59 -1.10
C ILE A 397 -5.05 -10.48 -0.23
N LEU A 398 -6.04 -11.11 -0.85
CA LEU A 398 -7.10 -11.83 -0.14
C LEU A 398 -7.35 -13.19 -0.80
N SER A 399 -8.01 -14.09 -0.08
CA SER A 399 -8.66 -15.25 -0.69
C SER A 399 -10.09 -15.38 -0.19
N ASN A 400 -11.00 -15.75 -1.09
CA ASN A 400 -12.41 -16.01 -0.78
C ASN A 400 -12.68 -17.50 -0.54
N ASN A 401 -11.66 -18.35 -0.73
CA ASN A 401 -11.74 -19.79 -0.59
C ASN A 401 -10.37 -20.34 -0.16
N ASN A 402 -10.16 -21.66 -0.27
CA ASN A 402 -8.89 -22.27 0.11
C ASN A 402 -7.80 -22.14 -0.98
N GLU A 403 -7.88 -21.15 -1.88
CA GLU A 403 -6.87 -20.91 -2.90
C GLU A 403 -5.75 -20.02 -2.37
N SER A 404 -4.51 -20.37 -2.75
CA SER A 404 -3.31 -19.64 -2.36
C SER A 404 -3.09 -18.38 -3.20
N VAL A 405 -2.47 -17.37 -2.59
CA VAL A 405 -2.10 -16.09 -3.24
C VAL A 405 -0.69 -15.74 -2.82
N ASN A 406 0.29 -16.21 -3.59
CA ASN A 406 1.71 -16.22 -3.22
C ASN A 406 2.56 -15.42 -4.20
N ASN A 407 3.76 -15.05 -3.74
CA ASN A 407 4.84 -14.51 -4.59
C ASN A 407 4.47 -13.24 -5.35
N ASN A 408 3.47 -12.49 -4.89
CA ASN A 408 3.14 -11.20 -5.48
C ASN A 408 4.12 -10.13 -4.98
N ILE A 409 4.38 -9.12 -5.81
CA ILE A 409 5.27 -8.01 -5.49
C ILE A 409 4.44 -6.73 -5.43
N ILE A 410 4.51 -6.03 -4.30
CA ILE A 410 3.96 -4.70 -4.11
C ILE A 410 5.11 -3.72 -3.91
N GLY A 411 5.37 -2.91 -4.92
CA GLY A 411 6.48 -1.98 -4.99
C GLY A 411 7.61 -2.54 -5.85
N THR A 412 8.86 -2.31 -5.46
CA THR A 412 10.02 -2.71 -6.28
C THR A 412 10.19 -4.22 -6.38
N ASN A 413 10.78 -4.71 -7.46
CA ASN A 413 11.21 -6.11 -7.59
C ASN A 413 12.71 -6.31 -7.23
N GLU A 414 13.44 -5.21 -6.97
CA GLU A 414 14.89 -5.14 -6.72
C GLU A 414 15.75 -5.83 -7.80
N ASP A 415 15.33 -5.74 -9.07
CA ASP A 415 16.13 -6.23 -10.19
C ASP A 415 17.26 -5.25 -10.61
N GLY A 416 17.26 -4.04 -10.02
CA GLY A 416 18.26 -3.00 -10.23
C GLY A 416 17.92 -2.01 -11.34
N ASN A 417 16.75 -2.12 -11.97
CA ASN A 417 16.23 -1.18 -12.96
C ASN A 417 15.00 -0.47 -12.38
N GLY A 418 15.04 0.87 -12.32
CA GLY A 418 13.87 1.67 -11.93
C GLY A 418 13.35 1.44 -10.51
N ASP A 419 14.09 0.77 -9.61
CA ASP A 419 13.61 0.48 -8.25
C ASP A 419 13.09 1.73 -7.47
N ASP A 420 13.56 2.93 -7.81
CA ASP A 420 13.14 4.20 -7.19
C ASP A 420 11.79 4.71 -7.70
N VAL A 421 11.35 4.28 -8.89
CA VAL A 421 10.04 4.61 -9.48
C VAL A 421 8.98 3.52 -9.25
N GLU A 422 9.41 2.30 -8.92
CA GLU A 422 8.50 1.17 -8.67
C GLU A 422 7.75 1.24 -7.32
N GLY A 423 8.20 2.09 -6.38
CA GLY A 423 7.49 2.29 -5.11
C GLY A 423 6.08 2.85 -5.30
N ASN A 424 5.06 2.19 -4.75
CA ASN A 424 3.69 2.74 -4.80
C ASN A 424 3.51 3.86 -3.78
N LEU A 425 2.70 4.85 -4.13
CA LEU A 425 2.24 5.92 -3.27
C LEU A 425 0.84 5.58 -2.75
N ILE A 426 0.70 5.28 -1.46
CA ILE A 426 -0.54 4.74 -0.88
C ILE A 426 -0.98 5.61 0.29
N ALA A 427 -2.10 6.32 0.14
CA ALA A 427 -2.54 7.26 1.16
C ALA A 427 -4.05 7.42 1.28
N ASN A 428 -4.48 7.90 2.45
CA ASN A 428 -5.85 8.30 2.76
C ASN A 428 -6.90 7.16 2.74
N ASN A 429 -6.47 5.89 2.68
CA ASN A 429 -7.36 4.74 2.72
C ASN A 429 -7.61 4.31 4.18
N SER A 430 -8.36 3.23 4.39
CA SER A 430 -8.56 2.69 5.74
C SER A 430 -7.25 2.14 6.32
N LYS A 431 -6.58 1.23 5.59
CA LYS A 431 -5.21 0.73 5.78
C LYS A 431 -4.45 0.85 4.46
N GLY A 432 -3.11 0.87 4.52
CA GLY A 432 -2.27 0.90 3.33
C GLY A 432 -2.34 -0.40 2.53
N ILE A 433 -1.71 -1.46 3.03
CA ILE A 433 -1.64 -2.79 2.41
C ILE A 433 -2.14 -3.83 3.41
N VAL A 434 -3.00 -4.74 2.96
CA VAL A 434 -3.49 -5.87 3.76
C VAL A 434 -3.22 -7.18 3.04
N ILE A 435 -2.68 -8.17 3.75
CA ILE A 435 -2.62 -9.55 3.29
C ILE A 435 -3.44 -10.40 4.25
N ASN A 436 -4.57 -10.93 3.80
CA ASN A 436 -5.46 -11.69 4.65
C ASN A 436 -5.71 -13.10 4.10
N ASN A 437 -5.54 -14.09 4.96
CA ASN A 437 -5.84 -15.49 4.68
C ASN A 437 -6.79 -16.03 5.76
N PRO A 438 -8.10 -15.77 5.66
CA PRO A 438 -9.05 -16.26 6.66
C PRO A 438 -9.22 -17.79 6.61
N PHE A 439 -8.64 -18.46 5.60
CA PHE A 439 -8.78 -19.89 5.37
C PHE A 439 -7.45 -20.63 5.57
N GLY A 440 -7.20 -21.09 6.79
CA GLY A 440 -5.89 -21.63 7.24
C GLY A 440 -5.35 -22.89 6.53
N SER A 441 -5.96 -23.38 5.44
CA SER A 441 -5.38 -24.44 4.60
C SER A 441 -4.70 -23.94 3.33
N SER A 442 -4.90 -22.67 2.95
CA SER A 442 -4.21 -22.03 1.82
C SER A 442 -2.94 -21.32 2.29
N THR A 443 -2.02 -21.00 1.39
CA THR A 443 -0.82 -20.20 1.69
C THR A 443 -0.94 -18.82 1.07
N HIS A 444 -0.49 -17.80 1.79
CA HIS A 444 -0.38 -16.42 1.30
C HIS A 444 1.02 -15.90 1.58
N ASN A 445 2.04 -16.63 1.14
CA ASN A 445 3.43 -16.38 1.48
C ASN A 445 4.26 -15.91 0.28
N GLY A 446 5.46 -15.41 0.58
CA GLY A 446 6.35 -14.86 -0.44
C GLY A 446 5.84 -13.56 -1.06
N ASN A 447 4.79 -12.95 -0.50
CA ASN A 447 4.28 -11.69 -0.98
C ASN A 447 5.20 -10.56 -0.49
N ARG A 448 6.00 -10.02 -1.40
CA ARG A 448 7.01 -9.00 -1.11
C ARG A 448 6.38 -7.61 -1.12
N ILE A 449 6.63 -6.82 -0.08
CA ILE A 449 6.22 -5.41 0.02
C ILE A 449 7.50 -4.59 0.20
N SER A 450 7.75 -3.61 -0.66
CA SER A 450 9.05 -2.90 -0.60
C SER A 450 9.03 -1.56 -1.31
N ARG A 451 9.75 -0.60 -0.73
CA ARG A 451 9.86 0.80 -1.18
C ARG A 451 8.55 1.54 -1.43
N ASN A 452 7.46 1.09 -0.84
CA ASN A 452 6.18 1.80 -0.90
C ASN A 452 6.21 3.02 0.04
N SER A 453 5.66 4.14 -0.41
CA SER A 453 5.40 5.31 0.40
C SER A 453 3.97 5.24 0.93
N ILE A 454 3.81 4.91 2.21
CA ILE A 454 2.52 4.66 2.85
C ILE A 454 2.30 5.69 3.97
N TYR A 455 1.22 6.46 3.91
CA TYR A 455 0.96 7.54 4.88
C TYR A 455 -0.50 8.00 4.90
N ASN A 456 -0.90 8.65 6.00
CA ASN A 456 -2.23 9.23 6.18
C ASN A 456 -3.38 8.22 6.00
N ASN A 457 -3.13 6.90 6.07
CA ASN A 457 -4.24 5.97 6.17
C ASN A 457 -4.81 6.02 7.60
N THR A 458 -6.07 5.68 7.76
CA THR A 458 -6.74 5.87 9.07
C THR A 458 -6.31 4.87 10.14
N GLN A 459 -5.59 3.82 9.75
CA GLN A 459 -5.14 2.70 10.58
C GLN A 459 -3.68 2.33 10.28
N LEU A 460 -3.37 1.05 10.00
CA LEU A 460 -2.00 0.56 9.79
C LEU A 460 -1.54 0.73 8.34
N GLY A 461 -0.22 0.88 8.16
CA GLY A 461 0.40 0.94 6.84
C GLY A 461 0.47 -0.43 6.15
N ILE A 462 0.85 -1.47 6.89
CA ILE A 462 0.82 -2.87 6.45
C ILE A 462 0.16 -3.68 7.55
N ASP A 463 -0.75 -4.58 7.20
CA ASP A 463 -1.41 -5.48 8.14
C ASP A 463 -1.47 -6.92 7.60
N LEU A 464 -0.86 -7.85 8.33
CA LEU A 464 -0.91 -9.28 8.05
C LEU A 464 -2.04 -9.92 8.85
N SER A 465 -2.93 -10.68 8.19
CA SER A 465 -4.16 -11.27 8.76
C SER A 465 -5.28 -10.29 9.09
N ASN A 466 -5.07 -8.98 8.95
CA ASN A 466 -6.09 -7.96 9.18
C ASN A 466 -6.60 -7.95 10.64
N ASP A 467 -5.75 -8.31 11.60
CA ASP A 467 -6.06 -8.42 13.02
C ASP A 467 -5.22 -7.46 13.90
N GLY A 468 -4.44 -6.60 13.26
CA GLY A 468 -3.55 -5.65 13.90
C GLY A 468 -2.09 -6.07 13.74
N ILE A 469 -1.19 -5.36 14.42
CA ILE A 469 0.24 -5.69 14.34
C ILE A 469 0.47 -7.08 14.97
N THR A 470 0.98 -7.99 14.16
CA THR A 470 1.42 -9.33 14.51
C THR A 470 2.55 -9.23 15.54
N ALA A 471 2.39 -9.85 16.71
CA ALA A 471 3.42 -9.83 17.75
C ALA A 471 4.64 -10.66 17.32
N ASN A 472 5.87 -10.18 17.55
CA ASN A 472 7.02 -11.05 17.31
C ASN A 472 7.11 -12.14 18.37
N ASP A 473 7.61 -13.30 17.97
CA ASP A 473 7.87 -14.43 18.84
C ASP A 473 9.27 -15.06 18.64
N ASN A 474 9.57 -16.13 19.40
CA ASN A 474 10.84 -16.83 19.32
C ASN A 474 10.75 -18.01 18.34
N GLY A 475 11.43 -17.89 17.19
CA GLY A 475 11.51 -18.94 16.18
C GLY A 475 10.24 -18.96 15.34
N ASP A 476 10.34 -18.58 14.08
CA ASP A 476 9.22 -18.28 13.16
C ASP A 476 8.48 -19.53 12.64
N GLY A 477 8.02 -20.37 13.56
CA GLY A 477 7.11 -21.50 13.29
C GLY A 477 5.66 -21.08 13.06
N ASP A 478 5.39 -19.78 13.00
CA ASP A 478 4.07 -19.23 12.74
C ASP A 478 3.57 -19.56 11.33
N THR A 479 2.27 -19.67 11.21
CA THR A 479 1.59 -19.98 9.94
C THR A 479 0.56 -18.89 9.66
N GLY A 480 0.58 -18.35 8.45
CA GLY A 480 -0.37 -17.32 8.05
C GLY A 480 0.10 -16.54 6.82
N PRO A 481 -0.56 -15.41 6.50
CA PRO A 481 -0.06 -14.43 5.55
C PRO A 481 1.40 -14.08 5.82
N ASN A 482 2.26 -14.28 4.83
CA ASN A 482 3.70 -14.06 4.92
C ASN A 482 4.37 -14.74 6.13
N ASP A 483 3.82 -15.88 6.56
CA ASP A 483 4.28 -16.63 7.72
C ASP A 483 4.33 -15.78 9.00
N LEU A 484 3.52 -14.71 9.07
CA LEU A 484 3.45 -13.77 10.18
C LEU A 484 4.83 -13.24 10.58
N MET A 485 5.69 -13.01 9.58
CA MET A 485 7.10 -12.68 9.77
C MET A 485 7.33 -11.57 10.80
N ASN A 486 8.19 -11.87 11.78
CA ASN A 486 8.69 -10.90 12.76
C ASN A 486 9.21 -9.62 12.08
N PHE A 487 8.75 -8.46 12.54
CA PHE A 487 9.26 -7.17 12.06
C PHE A 487 10.54 -6.74 12.80
N PRO A 488 11.35 -5.83 12.22
CA PRO A 488 12.50 -5.24 12.90
C PRO A 488 12.06 -4.40 14.11
N PHE A 489 12.69 -4.64 15.25
CA PHE A 489 12.47 -3.86 16.47
C PHE A 489 13.62 -2.86 16.65
N ILE A 490 13.34 -1.58 16.40
CA ILE A 490 14.33 -0.50 16.51
C ILE A 490 14.50 -0.10 17.99
N THR A 491 15.72 -0.19 18.50
CA THR A 491 16.06 0.19 19.89
C THR A 491 16.64 1.61 19.98
N ARG A 492 17.19 2.11 18.87
CA ARG A 492 17.82 3.42 18.78
C ARG A 492 17.82 3.87 17.32
N ALA A 493 17.42 5.12 17.09
CA ALA A 493 17.62 5.83 15.83
C ALA A 493 17.96 7.29 16.16
N ASN A 494 19.17 7.76 15.84
CA ASN A 494 19.54 9.15 16.05
C ASN A 494 20.62 9.61 15.08
N VAL A 495 20.60 10.90 14.74
CA VAL A 495 21.70 11.53 13.99
C VAL A 495 22.83 11.88 14.97
N GLN A 496 24.03 11.34 14.73
CA GLN A 496 25.23 11.62 15.50
C GLN A 496 26.44 11.75 14.56
N GLY A 497 27.24 12.80 14.73
CA GLY A 497 28.47 12.97 13.95
C GLY A 497 28.26 13.07 12.44
N GLY A 498 27.08 13.50 11.97
CA GLY A 498 26.74 13.56 10.55
C GLY A 498 26.27 12.24 9.94
N ALA A 499 26.05 11.20 10.75
CA ALA A 499 25.47 9.93 10.32
C ALA A 499 24.15 9.67 11.05
N LEU A 500 23.19 9.05 10.36
CA LEU A 500 22.06 8.38 10.98
C LEU A 500 22.57 7.04 11.52
N VAL A 501 22.51 6.87 12.84
CA VAL A 501 22.85 5.62 13.51
C VAL A 501 21.57 4.95 13.96
N VAL A 502 21.33 3.73 13.46
CA VAL A 502 20.16 2.92 13.79
C VAL A 502 20.63 1.58 14.33
N SER A 503 20.08 1.13 15.45
CA SER A 503 20.34 -0.20 15.99
C SER A 503 19.07 -0.85 16.51
N GLY A 504 19.02 -2.17 16.46
CA GLY A 504 17.85 -2.92 16.85
C GLY A 504 18.07 -4.41 16.76
N ILE A 505 16.98 -5.14 16.59
CA ILE A 505 16.97 -6.57 16.35
C ILE A 505 16.03 -6.89 15.19
N ALA A 506 16.38 -7.88 14.39
CA ALA A 506 15.60 -8.32 13.24
C ALA A 506 15.87 -9.82 12.96
N PRO A 507 14.98 -10.50 12.20
CA PRO A 507 15.21 -11.87 11.79
C PRO A 507 16.56 -12.05 11.12
N ALA A 508 17.21 -13.18 11.41
CA ALA A 508 18.57 -13.44 10.94
C ALA A 508 18.67 -13.39 9.41
N ASN A 509 19.67 -12.68 8.89
CA ASN A 509 19.95 -12.42 7.47
C ASN A 509 18.86 -11.66 6.70
N SER A 510 17.80 -11.18 7.36
CA SER A 510 16.74 -10.44 6.68
C SER A 510 17.26 -9.14 6.05
N ILE A 511 16.65 -8.77 4.93
CA ILE A 511 16.77 -7.42 4.38
C ILE A 511 15.85 -6.52 5.20
N ILE A 512 16.31 -5.31 5.52
CA ILE A 512 15.60 -4.34 6.35
C ILE A 512 15.50 -3.03 5.59
N GLU A 513 14.28 -2.53 5.42
CA GLU A 513 14.02 -1.24 4.80
C GLU A 513 13.62 -0.21 5.86
N PHE A 514 14.29 0.95 5.87
CA PHE A 514 14.07 2.01 6.84
C PHE A 514 13.35 3.21 6.22
N TYR A 515 12.40 3.77 6.96
CA TYR A 515 11.57 4.88 6.52
C TYR A 515 11.47 5.97 7.60
N ILE A 516 11.29 7.21 7.18
CA ILE A 516 10.64 8.22 8.03
C ILE A 516 9.15 7.89 8.07
N ALA A 517 8.62 7.76 9.27
CA ALA A 517 7.22 7.45 9.48
C ALA A 517 6.31 8.63 9.15
N ASP A 518 5.04 8.33 8.89
CA ASP A 518 3.98 9.33 8.89
C ASP A 518 3.71 9.87 10.32
N ALA A 519 2.70 10.73 10.46
CA ALA A 519 2.36 11.31 11.75
C ALA A 519 1.84 10.28 12.77
N SER A 520 1.28 9.15 12.32
CA SER A 520 0.84 8.06 13.21
C SER A 520 2.01 7.29 13.82
N GLY A 521 3.16 7.25 13.13
CA GLY A 521 4.28 6.41 13.53
C GLY A 521 4.06 4.92 13.24
N LEU A 522 3.07 4.55 12.43
CA LEU A 522 2.77 3.17 12.07
C LEU A 522 2.85 2.91 10.55
N GLU A 523 3.26 3.93 9.78
CA GLU A 523 3.35 3.85 8.33
C GLU A 523 4.69 4.43 7.84
N GLY A 524 5.34 3.73 6.91
CA GLY A 524 6.58 4.21 6.26
C GLY A 524 6.29 5.22 5.15
N ARG A 525 6.34 6.52 5.46
CA ARG A 525 6.06 7.59 4.50
C ARG A 525 7.20 7.81 3.53
N THR A 526 8.43 7.93 4.02
CA THR A 526 9.58 8.33 3.18
C THR A 526 10.69 7.32 3.33
N TYR A 527 10.94 6.57 2.26
CA TYR A 527 12.05 5.62 2.20
C TYR A 527 13.41 6.31 2.42
N LEU A 528 14.28 5.68 3.20
CA LEU A 528 15.62 6.17 3.50
C LEU A 528 16.70 5.27 2.92
N PHE A 529 16.74 4.00 3.31
CA PHE A 529 17.75 3.06 2.85
C PHE A 529 17.34 1.62 3.17
N THR A 530 17.99 0.68 2.47
CA THR A 530 17.90 -0.75 2.73
C THR A 530 19.25 -1.25 3.24
N ALA A 531 19.24 -2.14 4.22
CA ALA A 531 20.40 -2.83 4.76
C ALA A 531 20.08 -4.32 4.97
N GLN A 532 21.07 -5.13 5.34
CA GLN A 532 20.86 -6.54 5.64
C GLN A 532 21.49 -6.89 6.98
N GLU A 533 20.76 -7.62 7.82
CA GLU A 533 21.31 -8.13 9.07
C GLU A 533 22.50 -9.07 8.80
N GLY A 534 23.57 -8.89 9.56
CA GLY A 534 24.76 -9.75 9.55
C GLY A 534 25.63 -9.63 8.29
N ASN A 535 25.32 -8.72 7.37
CA ASN A 535 25.98 -8.63 6.06
C ASN A 535 26.31 -7.18 5.67
N THR A 536 27.12 -7.04 4.62
CA THR A 536 27.25 -5.77 3.89
C THR A 536 26.32 -5.81 2.68
N TYR A 537 25.43 -4.83 2.54
CA TYR A 537 24.36 -4.88 1.56
C TYR A 537 24.14 -3.55 0.82
N GLY A 538 23.58 -3.68 -0.39
CA GLY A 538 23.08 -2.59 -1.20
C GLY A 538 24.16 -1.73 -1.86
N PRO A 539 23.75 -0.76 -2.71
CA PRO A 539 24.68 0.10 -3.46
C PRO A 539 25.51 1.02 -2.57
N PHE A 540 25.05 1.28 -1.34
CA PHE A 540 25.77 2.10 -0.36
C PHE A 540 26.80 1.29 0.46
N ASN A 541 26.93 -0.02 0.23
CA ASN A 541 27.79 -0.93 1.02
C ASN A 541 27.60 -0.74 2.53
N ILE A 542 26.35 -0.77 2.98
CA ILE A 542 26.03 -0.61 4.40
C ILE A 542 26.39 -1.90 5.12
N THR A 543 27.34 -1.83 6.04
CA THR A 543 27.80 -2.96 6.86
C THR A 543 27.10 -2.96 8.21
N ASP A 544 26.59 -4.12 8.62
CA ASP A 544 26.16 -4.36 10.00
C ASP A 544 27.37 -4.33 10.96
N ASP A 545 27.38 -3.37 11.88
CA ASP A 545 28.44 -3.18 12.88
C ASP A 545 28.19 -3.94 14.18
N SER A 546 27.04 -4.60 14.28
CA SER A 546 26.63 -5.33 15.46
C SER A 546 26.60 -6.83 15.17
N THR A 547 26.83 -7.63 16.20
CA THR A 547 26.82 -9.09 16.07
C THR A 547 26.16 -9.73 17.28
N GLY A 548 25.66 -10.95 17.07
CA GLY A 548 25.08 -11.79 18.09
C GLY A 548 23.59 -11.55 18.30
N THR A 549 23.00 -12.29 19.22
CA THR A 549 21.57 -12.26 19.49
C THR A 549 21.21 -11.24 20.58
N ALA A 550 19.99 -10.72 20.51
CA ALA A 550 19.34 -10.01 21.59
C ALA A 550 17.88 -10.45 21.71
N SER A 551 17.32 -10.22 22.89
CA SER A 551 15.91 -10.44 23.14
C SER A 551 15.25 -9.14 23.60
N TYR A 552 13.97 -9.03 23.32
CA TYR A 552 13.10 -8.04 23.89
C TYR A 552 11.88 -8.70 24.52
N ASN A 553 11.21 -7.97 25.40
CA ASN A 553 9.96 -8.40 25.99
C ASN A 553 9.04 -7.19 26.11
N ASP A 554 8.03 -7.16 25.26
CA ASP A 554 6.98 -6.16 25.27
C ASP A 554 5.62 -6.82 25.46
N ALA A 555 4.80 -6.28 26.37
CA ALA A 555 3.50 -6.86 26.70
C ALA A 555 2.46 -6.70 25.58
N THR A 556 2.73 -5.81 24.60
CA THR A 556 1.85 -5.49 23.47
C THR A 556 2.34 -6.17 22.20
N TYR A 557 3.65 -6.14 21.96
CA TYR A 557 4.25 -6.54 20.68
C TYR A 557 5.01 -7.86 20.73
N GLY A 558 4.97 -8.56 21.87
CA GLY A 558 5.50 -9.91 22.02
C GLY A 558 6.93 -9.98 22.55
N THR A 559 7.50 -11.17 22.45
CA THR A 559 8.84 -11.49 22.92
C THR A 559 9.62 -12.12 21.77
N GLY A 560 10.58 -11.39 21.20
CA GLY A 560 11.47 -11.93 20.17
C GLY A 560 12.88 -12.12 20.69
N THR A 561 13.58 -13.11 20.13
CA THR A 561 15.01 -13.36 20.28
C THR A 561 15.58 -13.48 18.90
N ASP A 562 16.21 -12.39 18.47
CA ASP A 562 16.61 -12.17 17.09
C ASP A 562 18.06 -11.69 17.06
N GLN A 563 18.61 -11.54 15.86
CA GLN A 563 19.94 -11.02 15.70
C GLN A 563 19.95 -9.50 15.88
N LYS A 564 21.01 -8.98 16.51
CA LYS A 564 21.24 -7.54 16.57
C LYS A 564 21.63 -7.03 15.21
N PHE A 565 21.13 -5.85 14.87
CA PHE A 565 21.67 -5.04 13.79
C PHE A 565 22.12 -3.68 14.30
N GLY A 566 23.13 -3.12 13.63
CA GLY A 566 23.65 -1.78 13.87
C GLY A 566 24.17 -1.19 12.57
N PHE A 567 23.57 -0.08 12.15
CA PHE A 567 23.91 0.59 10.91
C PHE A 567 24.26 2.06 11.17
N SER A 568 25.30 2.53 10.50
CA SER A 568 25.72 3.93 10.51
C SER A 568 25.84 4.44 9.08
N ILE A 569 24.96 5.38 8.71
CA ILE A 569 24.84 5.86 7.33
C ILE A 569 25.05 7.37 7.33
N PRO A 570 26.00 7.91 6.55
CA PRO A 570 26.14 9.37 6.40
C PRO A 570 24.81 10.00 5.99
N VAL A 571 24.31 11.02 6.71
CA VAL A 571 23.01 11.62 6.38
C VAL A 571 22.99 12.26 4.98
N VAL A 572 24.17 12.58 4.46
CA VAL A 572 24.38 13.14 3.12
C VAL A 572 24.20 12.12 1.99
N SER A 573 24.22 10.82 2.29
CA SER A 573 23.97 9.76 1.29
C SER A 573 22.52 9.29 1.28
N LEU A 574 21.66 9.82 2.16
CA LEU A 574 20.24 9.46 2.19
C LEU A 574 19.47 10.20 1.09
N PRO A 575 18.46 9.56 0.48
CA PRO A 575 17.62 10.17 -0.56
C PRO A 575 16.72 11.27 -0.02
N ALA A 576 16.49 11.28 1.30
CA ALA A 576 15.71 12.30 1.98
C ALA A 576 16.44 12.79 3.24
N ALA A 577 16.25 14.07 3.56
CA ALA A 577 16.70 14.63 4.81
C ALA A 577 15.97 13.96 5.99
N VAL A 578 16.68 13.80 7.11
CA VAL A 578 16.12 13.28 8.36
C VAL A 578 16.05 14.41 9.40
N PRO A 579 14.95 15.18 9.45
CA PRO A 579 14.75 16.21 10.46
C PRO A 579 14.91 15.71 11.89
N ALA A 580 15.31 16.62 12.78
CA ALA A 580 15.30 16.33 14.22
C ALA A 580 13.86 16.05 14.68
N GLY A 581 13.67 14.94 15.39
CA GLY A 581 12.35 14.47 15.83
C GLY A 581 11.63 13.59 14.81
N SER A 582 12.23 13.30 13.65
CA SER A 582 11.72 12.27 12.75
C SER A 582 11.64 10.93 13.47
N ILE A 583 10.53 10.24 13.21
CA ILE A 583 10.26 8.90 13.68
C ILE A 583 10.74 7.93 12.60
N ILE A 584 11.49 6.90 12.97
CA ILE A 584 12.04 5.91 12.03
C ILE A 584 11.35 4.57 12.26
N VAL A 585 10.68 4.06 11.23
CA VAL A 585 10.08 2.73 11.20
C VAL A 585 10.82 1.85 10.20
N ALA A 586 10.68 0.53 10.35
CA ALA A 586 11.27 -0.42 9.43
C ALA A 586 10.38 -1.64 9.23
N LEU A 587 10.61 -2.32 8.11
CA LEU A 587 10.06 -3.64 7.78
C LEU A 587 11.20 -4.61 7.44
N ALA A 588 10.95 -5.90 7.59
CA ALA A 588 11.87 -6.97 7.23
C ALA A 588 11.38 -7.70 5.98
N ILE A 589 12.32 -8.13 5.15
CA ILE A 589 12.08 -8.95 3.97
C ILE A 589 12.93 -10.21 4.11
N SER A 590 12.30 -11.37 4.00
CA SER A 590 12.99 -12.65 4.09
C SER A 590 13.91 -12.86 2.88
N THR A 591 15.15 -13.22 3.14
CA THR A 591 16.10 -13.63 2.08
C THR A 591 16.06 -15.13 1.83
N SER A 592 15.03 -15.83 2.33
CA SER A 592 14.88 -17.26 2.08
C SER A 592 14.75 -17.51 0.58
N PRO A 593 15.53 -18.43 0.00
CA PRO A 593 15.48 -18.72 -1.44
C PRO A 593 14.14 -19.32 -1.89
N THR A 594 13.26 -19.69 -0.96
CA THR A 594 11.96 -20.30 -1.24
C THR A 594 10.77 -19.40 -0.92
N VAL A 595 10.93 -18.36 -0.09
CA VAL A 595 9.83 -17.49 0.36
C VAL A 595 10.35 -16.06 0.59
N ASN A 596 9.90 -15.10 -0.21
CA ASN A 596 10.31 -13.69 -0.16
C ASN A 596 9.28 -12.81 0.61
N SER A 597 8.85 -13.28 1.77
CA SER A 597 7.81 -12.63 2.60
C SER A 597 8.30 -11.30 3.18
N THR A 598 7.38 -10.37 3.37
CA THR A 598 7.62 -9.10 4.08
C THR A 598 6.79 -9.02 5.36
N SER A 599 7.41 -8.53 6.44
CA SER A 599 6.76 -8.22 7.71
C SER A 599 5.92 -6.94 7.63
N GLU A 600 5.15 -6.67 8.69
CA GLU A 600 4.57 -5.35 8.92
C GLU A 600 5.63 -4.31 9.31
N PHE A 601 5.23 -3.05 9.46
CA PHE A 601 6.07 -2.05 10.13
C PHE A 601 6.10 -2.30 11.63
N GLY A 602 7.31 -2.36 12.19
CA GLY A 602 7.47 -2.39 13.64
C GLY A 602 7.02 -1.07 14.28
N PRO A 603 6.42 -1.11 15.49
CA PRO A 603 6.04 0.09 16.23
C PRO A 603 7.27 0.88 16.67
N ASN A 604 7.10 2.19 16.85
CA ASN A 604 8.17 3.04 17.34
C ASN A 604 8.40 2.89 18.83
N PHE A 605 9.56 2.36 19.19
CA PHE A 605 10.12 2.61 20.50
C PHE A 605 10.86 3.95 20.45
N ILE A 606 10.19 5.00 20.92
CA ILE A 606 10.94 6.00 21.68
C ILE A 606 11.44 5.23 22.89
N SER A 607 12.64 4.65 22.77
CA SER A 607 13.46 4.42 23.95
C SER A 607 13.59 5.78 24.60
N THR A 608 12.68 6.09 25.51
CA THR A 608 13.00 7.02 26.58
C THR A 608 14.16 6.33 27.23
N LEU A 609 15.39 6.64 26.82
CA LEU A 609 16.53 6.27 27.64
C LEU A 609 16.20 6.96 28.96
N PRO A 610 15.82 6.22 30.01
CA PRO A 610 15.49 6.89 31.24
C PRO A 610 16.78 7.60 31.63
N VAL A 611 16.71 8.85 32.09
CA VAL A 611 17.81 9.33 32.92
C VAL A 611 17.94 8.31 34.03
N ARG A 612 19.00 7.52 33.99
CA ARG A 612 19.21 6.51 35.02
C ARG A 612 19.73 7.26 36.22
N PHE A 613 18.84 7.49 37.19
CA PHE A 613 19.23 8.01 38.49
C PHE A 613 20.28 7.07 39.08
N VAL A 614 21.52 7.54 39.17
CA VAL A 614 22.62 6.78 39.77
C VAL A 614 22.39 6.71 41.27
N GLN A 615 21.99 7.84 41.87
CA GLN A 615 21.70 7.98 43.29
C GLN A 615 20.64 9.06 43.52
N PHE A 616 19.74 8.84 44.47
CA PHE A 616 18.86 9.86 45.04
C PHE A 616 18.76 9.58 46.54
N ASN A 617 19.27 10.52 47.33
CA ASN A 617 19.42 10.42 48.77
C ASN A 617 18.93 11.71 49.42
N GLY A 618 18.62 11.64 50.71
CA GLY A 618 18.36 12.84 51.49
C GLY A 618 18.63 12.66 52.96
N ARG A 619 18.93 13.77 53.63
CA ARG A 619 19.30 13.84 55.04
C ARG A 619 18.56 14.98 55.74
N VAL A 620 18.33 14.83 57.04
CA VAL A 620 17.88 15.92 57.91
C VAL A 620 19.09 16.53 58.60
N ALA A 621 19.21 17.86 58.57
CA ALA A 621 20.17 18.60 59.38
C ALA A 621 19.52 19.91 59.86
N ASN A 622 19.62 20.23 61.15
CA ASN A 622 19.08 21.47 61.73
C ASN A 622 17.60 21.77 61.39
N GLY A 623 16.76 20.74 61.29
CA GLY A 623 15.32 20.89 61.00
C GLY A 623 14.95 21.08 59.52
N VAL A 624 15.93 21.07 58.61
CA VAL A 624 15.71 21.10 57.15
C VAL A 624 16.08 19.77 56.50
N VAL A 625 15.49 19.47 55.34
CA VAL A 625 15.81 18.28 54.56
C VAL A 625 16.66 18.67 53.36
N GLN A 626 17.87 18.12 53.27
CA GLN A 626 18.70 18.23 52.07
C GLN A 626 18.58 16.96 51.23
N LEU A 627 18.32 17.14 49.95
CA LEU A 627 18.20 16.10 48.93
C LEU A 627 19.36 16.24 47.96
N ASP A 628 20.05 15.15 47.65
CA ASP A 628 21.15 15.12 46.68
C ASP A 628 20.95 13.96 45.70
N TRP A 629 21.17 14.20 44.41
CA TRP A 629 21.06 13.17 43.37
C TRP A 629 22.10 13.31 42.26
N THR A 630 22.35 12.18 41.59
CA THR A 630 23.25 12.08 40.46
C THR A 630 22.58 11.35 39.31
N THR A 631 22.79 11.82 38.08
CA THR A 631 22.28 11.24 36.83
C THR A 631 23.43 10.66 36.01
N SER A 632 23.27 9.48 35.39
CA SER A 632 24.36 8.89 34.60
C SER A 632 24.52 9.56 33.23
N GLN A 633 23.40 9.96 32.63
CA GLN A 633 23.34 10.62 31.32
C GLN A 633 22.03 11.41 31.23
N GLU A 634 22.12 12.64 30.75
CA GLU A 634 20.99 13.53 30.49
C GLU A 634 21.04 14.01 29.03
N SER A 635 20.00 13.67 28.28
CA SER A 635 19.66 14.27 26.99
C SER A 635 18.22 14.74 27.04
N ASN A 636 17.93 15.90 26.46
CA ASN A 636 16.58 16.48 26.37
C ASN A 636 15.85 16.78 27.69
N ASN A 637 16.56 16.78 28.81
CA ASN A 637 15.98 17.12 30.12
C ASN A 637 15.85 18.66 30.26
N SER A 638 14.69 19.15 30.68
CA SER A 638 14.46 20.56 30.98
C SER A 638 14.79 20.89 32.43
N HIS A 639 14.18 20.15 33.37
CA HIS A 639 14.33 20.39 34.81
C HIS A 639 13.85 19.18 35.63
N PHE A 640 14.20 19.20 36.92
CA PHE A 640 13.65 18.30 37.93
C PHE A 640 12.69 19.08 38.83
N ASP A 641 11.44 18.63 38.89
CA ASP A 641 10.50 19.02 39.93
C ASP A 641 10.73 18.13 41.16
N VAL A 642 11.09 18.75 42.28
CA VAL A 642 11.24 18.07 43.57
C VAL A 642 9.88 18.03 44.24
N GLU A 643 9.39 16.83 44.52
CA GLU A 643 8.06 16.64 45.11
C GLU A 643 8.15 15.97 46.48
N ARG A 644 7.29 16.42 47.40
CA ARG A 644 7.17 15.92 48.77
C ARG A 644 5.78 15.36 49.04
N SER A 645 5.70 14.31 49.85
CA SER A 645 4.44 13.79 50.40
C SER A 645 4.57 13.54 51.90
N SER A 646 3.48 13.72 52.66
CA SER A 646 3.39 13.32 54.07
C SER A 646 2.85 11.89 54.26
N ASN A 647 2.26 11.30 53.22
CA ASN A 647 1.61 9.98 53.26
C ASN A 647 2.19 8.97 52.24
N GLY A 648 3.10 9.41 51.37
CA GLY A 648 3.73 8.58 50.34
C GLY A 648 2.89 8.36 49.08
N ASN A 649 1.66 8.88 49.03
CA ASN A 649 0.71 8.71 47.92
C ASN A 649 0.44 10.03 47.20
N SER A 650 0.23 11.12 47.95
CA SER A 650 -0.11 12.44 47.42
C SER A 650 1.13 13.34 47.47
N PHE A 651 1.76 13.56 46.32
CA PHE A 651 2.97 14.37 46.19
C PHE A 651 2.63 15.80 45.76
N GLN A 652 3.24 16.77 46.43
CA GLN A 652 3.16 18.20 46.08
C GLN A 652 4.54 18.70 45.68
N LYS A 653 4.63 19.54 44.66
CA LYS A 653 5.88 20.17 44.28
C LYS A 653 6.37 21.12 45.37
N VAL A 654 7.62 20.96 45.78
CA VAL A 654 8.30 21.82 46.77
C VAL A 654 9.45 22.64 46.18
N GLY A 655 9.88 22.33 44.96
CA GLY A 655 10.85 23.14 44.22
C GLY A 655 11.15 22.60 42.83
N THR A 656 11.94 23.37 42.08
CA THR A 656 12.38 23.01 40.73
C THR A 656 13.88 23.26 40.62
N VAL A 657 14.63 22.34 40.01
CA VAL A 657 16.07 22.46 39.74
C VAL A 657 16.30 22.27 38.25
N THR A 658 16.86 23.27 37.58
CA THR A 658 17.16 23.22 36.15
C THR A 658 18.18 22.13 35.84
N ALA A 659 17.90 21.35 34.81
CA ALA A 659 18.77 20.28 34.35
C ALA A 659 20.00 20.82 33.61
N ARG A 660 21.03 19.97 33.48
CA ARG A 660 22.23 20.24 32.69
C ARG A 660 22.40 19.10 31.70
N ASP A 661 22.56 19.42 30.41
CA ASP A 661 22.90 18.42 29.39
C ASP A 661 24.29 17.81 29.71
N GLY A 662 24.47 16.49 29.59
CA GLY A 662 25.76 15.82 29.88
C GLY A 662 25.68 14.49 30.63
N SER A 663 26.78 14.05 31.25
CA SER A 663 26.87 12.80 32.01
C SER A 663 27.39 13.02 33.44
N ASN A 664 26.99 12.17 34.39
CA ASN A 664 27.38 12.22 35.80
C ASN A 664 27.08 13.57 36.51
N ASN A 665 25.98 14.24 36.14
CA ASN A 665 25.62 15.51 36.75
C ASN A 665 25.15 15.31 38.20
N GLN A 666 25.59 16.20 39.09
CA GLN A 666 25.24 16.21 40.51
C GLN A 666 24.37 17.42 40.84
N TYR A 667 23.31 17.17 41.60
CA TYR A 667 22.33 18.18 41.99
C TYR A 667 22.04 18.11 43.48
N SER A 668 21.59 19.25 44.03
CA SER A 668 21.12 19.33 45.41
C SER A 668 19.92 20.25 45.52
N PHE A 669 19.04 19.95 46.48
CA PHE A 669 17.89 20.77 46.83
C PHE A 669 17.68 20.76 48.35
N VAL A 670 17.28 21.89 48.93
CA VAL A 670 16.99 22.00 50.37
C VAL A 670 15.52 22.35 50.57
N ASP A 671 14.77 21.44 51.19
CA ASP A 671 13.44 21.71 51.70
C ASP A 671 13.53 22.26 53.13
N THR A 672 13.20 23.55 53.27
CA THR A 672 13.25 24.29 54.54
C THR A 672 12.00 24.15 55.39
N LYS A 673 10.94 23.49 54.89
CA LYS A 673 9.64 23.38 55.57
C LYS A 673 9.06 21.96 55.51
N PRO A 674 9.80 20.90 55.91
CA PRO A 674 9.28 19.54 55.88
C PRO A 674 7.98 19.41 56.69
N SER A 675 7.02 18.65 56.18
CA SER A 675 5.70 18.46 56.78
C SER A 675 5.73 17.35 57.83
N GLY A 676 6.05 17.71 59.07
CA GLY A 676 6.05 16.78 60.20
C GLY A 676 7.28 15.87 60.24
N THR A 677 7.19 14.77 61.01
CA THR A 677 8.34 13.91 61.33
C THR A 677 8.67 12.85 60.29
N VAL A 678 7.79 12.62 59.31
CA VAL A 678 7.98 11.66 58.22
C VAL A 678 7.63 12.34 56.90
N ASN A 679 8.59 12.37 55.99
CA ASN A 679 8.43 13.00 54.68
C ASN A 679 8.92 12.03 53.60
N PHE A 680 8.15 11.90 52.53
CA PHE A 680 8.51 11.15 51.34
C PHE A 680 8.91 12.14 50.26
N TYR A 681 9.99 11.88 49.55
CA TYR A 681 10.45 12.71 48.43
C TYR A 681 10.62 11.88 47.18
N ARG A 682 10.32 12.48 46.03
CA ARG A 682 10.66 11.96 44.70
C ARG A 682 11.04 13.12 43.78
N LEU A 683 11.76 12.79 42.72
CA LEU A 683 12.06 13.71 41.63
C LEU A 683 11.14 13.38 40.46
N LYS A 684 10.54 14.39 39.88
CA LYS A 684 9.86 14.35 38.59
C LYS A 684 10.77 15.04 37.58
N GLN A 685 11.46 14.27 36.76
CA GLN A 685 12.17 14.81 35.60
C GLN A 685 11.13 15.28 34.59
N VAL A 686 11.35 16.44 33.98
CA VAL A 686 10.52 16.99 32.90
C VAL A 686 11.42 17.28 31.71
N ASP A 687 11.11 16.66 30.57
CA ASP A 687 11.86 16.84 29.34
C ASP A 687 11.45 18.13 28.61
N LYS A 688 12.27 18.58 27.64
CA LYS A 688 12.00 19.78 26.82
C LYS A 688 10.69 19.68 26.02
N ASN A 689 10.17 18.47 25.81
CA ASN A 689 8.88 18.20 25.16
C ASN A 689 7.70 18.07 26.16
N GLY A 690 7.94 18.20 27.47
CA GLY A 690 6.92 18.09 28.52
C GLY A 690 6.66 16.68 29.05
N SER A 691 7.31 15.65 28.52
CA SER A 691 7.26 14.29 29.08
C SER A 691 7.85 14.26 30.49
N ALA A 692 7.38 13.34 31.34
CA ALA A 692 7.83 13.25 32.73
C ALA A 692 8.14 11.83 33.20
N THR A 693 9.31 11.67 33.84
CA THR A 693 9.78 10.42 34.44
C THR A 693 10.04 10.62 35.93
N TYR A 694 9.72 9.64 36.78
CA TYR A 694 9.88 9.76 38.23
C TYR A 694 11.05 8.94 38.77
N SER A 695 11.75 9.48 39.78
CA SER A 695 12.72 8.71 40.56
C SER A 695 12.04 7.72 41.51
N LYS A 696 12.85 6.85 42.14
CA LYS A 696 12.42 6.17 43.37
C LYS A 696 11.96 7.19 44.43
N VAL A 697 11.01 6.80 45.28
CA VAL A 697 10.61 7.56 46.46
C VAL A 697 11.60 7.26 47.59
N ILE A 698 12.13 8.29 48.25
CA ILE A 698 12.88 8.13 49.49
C ILE A 698 12.06 8.63 50.68
N LEU A 699 12.13 7.91 51.79
CA LEU A 699 11.50 8.29 53.05
C LEU A 699 12.58 8.88 53.97
N ILE A 700 12.28 10.05 54.53
CA ILE A 700 13.13 10.80 55.45
C ILE A 700 12.34 11.04 56.73
N ARG A 701 12.87 10.57 57.86
CA ARG A 701 12.29 10.77 59.18
C ARG A 701 13.18 11.69 60.00
N SER A 702 12.58 12.63 60.72
CA SER A 702 13.26 13.52 61.67
C SER A 702 13.04 13.14 63.14
N ASP A 703 12.29 12.06 63.43
CA ASP A 703 12.04 11.54 64.78
C ASP A 703 12.97 10.38 65.21
N LEU A 704 14.14 10.26 64.58
CA LEU A 704 15.04 9.12 64.81
C LEU A 704 15.88 9.22 66.10
N ASP A 705 15.80 10.33 66.84
CA ASP A 705 16.57 10.59 68.07
C ASP A 705 16.30 9.60 69.25
N LYS A 706 15.39 8.63 69.10
CA LYS A 706 15.05 7.67 70.19
C LYS A 706 15.13 6.18 69.84
N ILE A 707 15.30 5.77 68.57
CA ILE A 707 15.26 4.35 68.17
C ILE A 707 16.21 4.15 66.98
N GLY A 708 17.45 3.71 67.23
CA GLY A 708 18.58 3.78 66.28
C GLY A 708 18.38 3.26 64.85
N ALA A 709 17.41 2.38 64.57
CA ALA A 709 16.97 2.05 63.21
C ALA A 709 15.47 1.67 63.17
N LYS A 710 14.82 1.91 62.04
CA LYS A 710 13.42 1.55 61.78
C LYS A 710 13.25 0.93 60.41
N VAL A 711 12.54 -0.18 60.34
CA VAL A 711 12.19 -0.87 59.09
C VAL A 711 10.73 -0.62 58.71
N SER A 712 10.47 -0.29 57.44
CA SER A 712 9.12 -0.06 56.89
C SER A 712 9.01 -0.42 55.39
N PRO A 713 7.87 -0.94 54.89
CA PRO A 713 6.70 -1.34 55.66
C PRO A 713 6.99 -2.59 56.49
N ASN A 714 6.23 -2.78 57.57
CA ASN A 714 6.22 -4.02 58.34
C ASN A 714 4.77 -4.25 58.82
N PRO A 715 4.03 -5.22 58.27
CA PRO A 715 4.48 -6.26 57.33
C PRO A 715 4.90 -5.77 55.94
N PHE A 716 5.71 -6.55 55.21
CA PHE A 716 6.23 -6.22 53.87
C PHE A 716 5.90 -7.31 52.83
N HIS A 717 5.92 -6.95 51.54
CA HIS A 717 5.66 -7.89 50.43
C HIS A 717 6.88 -8.13 49.54
N ASN A 718 7.46 -7.11 48.92
CA ASN A 718 8.55 -7.26 47.92
C ASN A 718 9.84 -6.52 48.30
N ALA A 719 9.77 -5.57 49.22
CA ALA A 719 10.91 -4.79 49.69
C ALA A 719 10.68 -4.20 51.08
N VAL A 720 11.77 -3.83 51.77
CA VAL A 720 11.75 -3.01 53.00
C VAL A 720 12.71 -1.84 52.90
N ASN A 721 12.38 -0.74 53.56
CA ASN A 721 13.25 0.42 53.77
C ASN A 721 13.76 0.43 55.21
N VAL A 722 15.08 0.49 55.38
CA VAL A 722 15.76 0.58 56.69
C VAL A 722 16.25 1.99 56.87
N SER A 723 15.61 2.76 57.76
CA SER A 723 16.01 4.13 58.11
C SER A 723 16.79 4.14 59.43
N PHE A 724 17.97 4.76 59.47
CA PHE A 724 18.86 4.76 60.64
C PHE A 724 19.74 6.01 60.66
N GLN A 725 20.35 6.33 61.80
CA GLN A 725 21.22 7.49 61.97
C GLN A 725 22.65 7.07 62.30
N LEU A 726 23.63 7.65 61.60
CA LEU A 726 25.05 7.42 61.84
C LEU A 726 25.73 8.65 62.41
N ALA A 727 26.66 8.45 63.36
CA ALA A 727 27.43 9.54 63.95
C ALA A 727 28.54 10.04 63.02
N LYS A 728 29.03 9.19 62.11
CA LYS A 728 30.04 9.50 61.09
C LYS A 728 29.76 8.72 59.80
N THR A 729 30.40 9.10 58.71
CA THR A 729 30.39 8.29 57.48
C THR A 729 31.18 7.00 57.73
N GLU A 730 30.54 5.85 57.52
CA GLU A 730 31.11 4.53 57.78
C GLU A 730 30.53 3.47 56.85
N ASN A 731 31.23 2.33 56.75
CA ASN A 731 30.68 1.16 56.07
C ASN A 731 29.70 0.45 56.98
N ILE A 732 28.56 0.05 56.42
CA ILE A 732 27.52 -0.68 57.12
C ILE A 732 27.15 -1.95 56.36
N ILE A 733 26.63 -2.91 57.11
CA ILE A 733 26.11 -4.17 56.59
C ILE A 733 24.70 -4.35 57.14
N ILE A 734 23.74 -4.62 56.25
CA ILE A 734 22.38 -5.00 56.60
C ILE A 734 22.15 -6.45 56.19
N ARG A 735 21.66 -7.28 57.12
CA ARG A 735 21.37 -8.69 56.89
C ARG A 735 19.92 -8.99 57.24
N LEU A 736 19.30 -9.87 56.47
CA LEU A 736 17.98 -10.41 56.75
C LEU A 736 18.12 -11.91 57.02
N TYR A 737 17.56 -12.37 58.14
CA TYR A 737 17.59 -13.76 58.57
C TYR A 737 16.17 -14.33 58.62
N ASN A 738 15.98 -15.59 58.20
CA ASN A 738 14.72 -16.31 58.36
C ASN A 738 14.56 -16.85 59.81
N GLN A 739 13.47 -17.57 60.07
CA GLN A 739 13.13 -18.12 61.38
C GLN A 739 14.12 -19.16 61.91
N THR A 740 14.88 -19.83 61.03
CA THR A 740 15.91 -20.81 61.41
C THR A 740 17.28 -20.17 61.62
N GLY A 741 17.39 -18.84 61.49
CA GLY A 741 18.64 -18.08 61.61
C GLY A 741 19.51 -18.11 60.35
N GLN A 742 19.01 -18.63 59.23
CA GLN A 742 19.72 -18.58 57.95
C GLN A 742 19.61 -17.18 57.34
N MET A 743 20.73 -16.65 56.86
CA MET A 743 20.77 -15.35 56.17
C MET A 743 20.21 -15.50 54.76
N VAL A 744 19.17 -14.72 54.43
CA VAL A 744 18.47 -14.76 53.13
C VAL A 744 18.79 -13.55 52.23
N LYS A 745 19.28 -12.45 52.79
CA LYS A 745 19.76 -11.28 52.02
C LYS A 745 20.84 -10.54 52.81
N GLN A 746 21.82 -9.98 52.11
CA GLN A 746 22.81 -9.08 52.67
C GLN A 746 23.01 -7.88 51.74
N VAL A 747 23.12 -6.68 52.31
CA VAL A 747 23.50 -5.45 51.63
C VAL A 747 24.65 -4.81 52.39
N THR A 748 25.78 -4.61 51.71
CA THR A 748 26.92 -3.85 52.25
C THR A 748 27.02 -2.54 51.50
N THR A 749 27.08 -1.42 52.21
CA THR A 749 27.23 -0.10 51.57
C THR A 749 27.93 0.88 52.48
N ARG A 750 28.48 1.94 51.89
CA ARG A 750 29.03 3.09 52.62
C ARG A 750 27.91 4.10 52.85
N ALA A 751 27.60 4.38 54.11
CA ALA A 751 26.55 5.32 54.50
C ALA A 751 27.17 6.55 55.18
N ASN A 752 26.53 7.71 55.00
CA ASN A 752 27.09 8.99 55.44
C ASN A 752 26.71 9.32 56.89
N ALA A 753 27.44 10.24 57.53
CA ALA A 753 27.01 10.83 58.80
C ALA A 753 25.60 11.43 58.67
N GLY A 754 24.75 11.25 59.68
CA GLY A 754 23.35 11.68 59.69
C GLY A 754 22.35 10.56 59.39
N ILE A 755 21.12 10.94 59.03
CA ILE A 755 20.02 10.01 58.77
C ILE A 755 20.13 9.43 57.36
N ASN A 756 20.09 8.11 57.25
CA ASN A 756 20.16 7.34 56.01
C ASN A 756 18.94 6.42 55.90
N THR A 757 18.49 6.15 54.68
CA THR A 757 17.47 5.13 54.39
C THR A 757 17.98 4.23 53.27
N ILE A 758 18.01 2.92 53.50
CA ILE A 758 18.43 1.91 52.51
C ILE A 758 17.26 1.00 52.18
N ASN A 759 16.98 0.84 50.88
CA ASN A 759 16.00 -0.12 50.40
C ASN A 759 16.65 -1.50 50.22
N ILE A 760 15.95 -2.52 50.69
CA ILE A 760 16.28 -3.93 50.45
C ILE A 760 15.14 -4.49 49.61
N SER A 761 15.41 -4.67 48.31
CA SER A 761 14.48 -5.18 47.29
C SER A 761 14.69 -6.67 46.99
N GLU A 762 13.92 -7.20 46.04
CA GLU A 762 13.98 -8.60 45.57
C GLU A 762 13.63 -9.61 46.67
N LEU A 763 12.67 -9.26 47.52
CA LEU A 763 12.20 -10.10 48.63
C LEU A 763 10.89 -10.84 48.30
N SER A 764 10.42 -10.77 47.04
CA SER A 764 9.13 -11.36 46.62
C SER A 764 9.10 -12.87 46.69
N THR A 765 10.25 -13.54 46.50
CA THR A 765 10.38 -15.01 46.52
C THR A 765 10.54 -15.57 47.92
N LEU A 766 10.64 -14.72 48.95
CA LEU A 766 10.72 -15.17 50.34
C LEU A 766 9.35 -15.69 50.82
N PRO A 767 9.28 -16.87 51.46
CA PRO A 767 8.05 -17.37 52.07
C PRO A 767 7.46 -16.41 53.09
N ALA A 768 6.12 -16.41 53.24
CA ALA A 768 5.46 -15.66 54.31
C ALA A 768 5.96 -16.14 55.69
N GLY A 769 6.22 -15.20 56.60
CA GLY A 769 6.80 -15.54 57.90
C GLY A 769 7.53 -14.39 58.61
N ASN A 770 8.14 -14.72 59.73
CA ASN A 770 8.91 -13.77 60.55
C ASN A 770 10.38 -13.78 60.12
N TYR A 771 10.95 -12.59 60.00
CA TYR A 771 12.35 -12.39 59.64
C TYR A 771 13.00 -11.42 60.63
N THR A 772 14.29 -11.62 60.88
CA THR A 772 15.10 -10.70 61.68
C THR A 772 15.99 -9.88 60.76
N LEU A 773 15.84 -8.55 60.78
CA LEU A 773 16.76 -7.63 60.12
C LEU A 773 17.81 -7.16 61.12
N GLU A 774 19.09 -7.28 60.75
CA GLU A 774 20.24 -6.76 61.48
C GLU A 774 20.94 -5.67 60.68
N LEU A 775 21.18 -4.51 61.29
CA LEU A 775 22.05 -3.46 60.80
C LEU A 775 23.29 -3.38 61.68
N ARG A 776 24.47 -3.36 61.08
CA ARG A 776 25.75 -3.21 61.79
C ARG A 776 26.67 -2.24 61.06
N GLY A 777 27.16 -1.25 61.78
CA GLY A 777 28.21 -0.30 61.39
C GLY A 777 29.24 -0.15 62.52
N GLU A 778 30.17 0.78 62.37
CA GLU A 778 31.14 1.10 63.44
C GLU A 778 30.50 1.86 64.59
N THR A 779 29.50 2.71 64.31
CA THR A 779 28.80 3.55 65.31
C THR A 779 27.36 3.14 65.54
N ILE A 780 26.87 2.12 64.83
CA ILE A 780 25.49 1.64 64.97
C ILE A 780 25.42 0.11 65.03
N THR A 781 24.53 -0.39 65.88
CA THR A 781 24.05 -1.78 65.80
C THR A 781 22.56 -1.78 66.13
N ALA A 782 21.75 -2.37 65.26
CA ALA A 782 20.30 -2.47 65.46
C ALA A 782 19.78 -3.82 64.94
N ARG A 783 18.77 -4.35 65.62
CA ARG A 783 18.02 -5.54 65.18
C ARG A 783 16.52 -5.28 65.28
N GLN A 784 15.77 -5.69 64.27
CA GLN A 784 14.31 -5.54 64.24
C GLN A 784 13.63 -6.78 63.62
N GLN A 785 12.56 -7.23 64.25
CA GLN A 785 11.66 -8.25 63.67
C GLN A 785 10.76 -7.62 62.61
N VAL A 786 10.67 -8.27 61.45
CA VAL A 786 9.83 -7.87 60.33
C VAL A 786 9.04 -9.07 59.80
N VAL A 787 7.81 -8.82 59.35
CA VAL A 787 6.87 -9.86 58.93
C VAL A 787 6.70 -9.78 57.41
N LYS A 788 6.95 -10.88 56.70
CA LYS A 788 6.62 -11.04 55.28
C LYS A 788 5.18 -11.55 55.16
N GLN A 789 4.36 -10.85 54.39
CA GLN A 789 3.01 -11.28 53.98
C GLN A 789 3.00 -11.86 52.57
#